data_AF-A0A8J7TX21-F1
#
_entry.id   AF-A0A8J7TX21-F1
#
_cell.length_a   1.000
_cell.length_b   1.000
_cell.length_c   1.000
_cell.angle_alpha   90.00
_cell.angle_beta   90.00
_cell.angle_gamma   90.00
#
_symmetry.space_group_name_H-M   'P 1'
#
loop_
_entity.id
_entity.type
_entity.pdbx_description
1 polymer ?
#
loop_
_entity_poly.entity_id
_entity_poly.type
_entity_poly.pdbx_seq_one_letter_code
_entity_poly.pdbx_strand_id
1 'polypeptide(L)'
;MNFRTTYILLGAVVLALVALGIYTLWSGDEKAPPSVEGYVMRTLRAASVKPEDVTSVEIERPGQTPEKIAFAREGKVWHMVAPANARADSSAVDGVVSGILNAKTEKSADLSSNLAAHGLDNPVKVTLKAGASSESVSLGNVTVGGDRAVVYFTTSDQPDRPQAARRSDFSALFKADAKNATHASQMVKGVTDFRPLKMLGDGLVDPVSQVRSMAVRVGDDQLALFRGPDGGWRFRLPADYGEAEAEGEPSFAGAKDSKPTITGVRQLLNTIMDIRPKDAKQLIENPGDLSQFGLDLTKNKPMQIDFSRDDGVKETIYVAGPIKKDGTDKYFARHEADSVVAEVSAQPVQAVEGVMRAKYLLRDRTVLRVNPSRVDAIDIETNGEKIELRRVGLGWQVYDAEGKGRPAKTSAVTELLNRLTARQLATSFPPPGVPEDKMGFAKPAVEVKLWEGGIVKEEKPDPNAKPKATAPATARLLFGHKDVGDVVYARRIVGKDKADFFVPQDAYQLASRGRLEYIDASLKPFGADAVLKLTFTHGKEVFDLERPDDGKPAAQAAWKINGPERLKGRPADAGKIQELLNHLSFLRPTKVASDRVTEDVLNRLEVNPAAPRMKVTVTVKGQGERVFLFGGDAGTEKKTVYLKPGDRDLVFEVDRTAFDLFQKADVQDTVVHRIDKAKVKAVKITGWQEVVGSPTPIVIERKDGKWTLTSGGTYEVDPAKVDAFLNELTAPRAEQFVVYKDGPKPEHNLDVAKNALRVEMVLEAGDPVVMMISPPNKEGKVFATTSVLPGDVFTMADHFAAVRAKPAAFKKD
;
A
#
# COMPACT_ATOMS: atom_id res chain seq x y z
N MET A 1 13.93 -8.49 -61.03
CA MET A 1 12.51 -8.06 -61.05
C MET A 1 12.44 -6.63 -61.54
N ASN A 2 11.64 -6.35 -62.57
CA ASN A 2 11.57 -5.02 -63.16
C ASN A 2 10.62 -4.14 -62.31
N PHE A 3 11.18 -3.27 -61.48
CA PHE A 3 10.44 -2.49 -60.48
C PHE A 3 9.32 -1.64 -61.10
N ARG A 4 9.46 -1.20 -62.36
CA ARG A 4 8.40 -0.47 -63.07
C ARG A 4 7.14 -1.32 -63.28
N THR A 5 7.30 -2.60 -63.62
CA THR A 5 6.17 -3.52 -63.80
C THR A 5 5.50 -3.83 -62.46
N THR A 6 6.29 -3.89 -61.38
CA THR A 6 5.78 -4.09 -60.01
C THR A 6 4.97 -2.89 -59.51
N TYR A 7 5.40 -1.65 -59.77
CA TYR A 7 4.63 -0.46 -59.37
C TYR A 7 3.33 -0.29 -60.17
N ILE A 8 3.31 -0.68 -61.45
CA ILE A 8 2.09 -0.67 -62.27
C ILE A 8 1.10 -1.72 -61.76
N LEU A 9 1.58 -2.93 -61.43
CA LEU A 9 0.75 -3.98 -60.83
C LEU A 9 0.20 -3.57 -59.45
N LEU A 10 1.02 -2.93 -58.61
CA LEU A 10 0.60 -2.47 -57.29
C LEU A 10 -0.41 -1.31 -57.39
N GLY A 11 -0.20 -0.38 -58.33
CA GLY A 11 -1.15 0.69 -58.63
C GLY A 11 -2.49 0.17 -59.17
N ALA A 12 -2.46 -0.87 -60.02
CA ALA A 12 -3.68 -1.53 -60.51
C ALA A 12 -4.43 -2.27 -59.40
N VAL A 13 -3.72 -2.91 -58.46
CA VAL A 13 -4.33 -3.57 -57.30
C VAL A 13 -4.92 -2.56 -56.33
N VAL A 14 -4.24 -1.44 -56.08
CA VAL A 14 -4.78 -0.37 -55.22
C VAL A 14 -6.00 0.28 -55.87
N LEU A 15 -5.98 0.54 -57.19
CA LEU A 15 -7.15 1.02 -57.92
C LEU A 15 -8.30 0.01 -57.92
N ALA A 16 -8.01 -1.29 -58.02
CA ALA A 16 -9.02 -2.34 -57.91
C ALA A 16 -9.61 -2.43 -56.49
N LEU A 17 -8.81 -2.24 -55.43
CA LEU A 17 -9.27 -2.21 -54.05
C LEU A 17 -10.02 -0.92 -53.71
N VAL A 18 -9.65 0.21 -54.29
CA VAL A 18 -10.40 1.47 -54.19
C VAL A 18 -11.70 1.37 -54.98
N ALA A 19 -11.70 0.77 -56.17
CA ALA A 19 -12.91 0.48 -56.93
C ALA A 19 -13.81 -0.54 -56.22
N LEU A 20 -13.24 -1.55 -55.55
CA LEU A 20 -13.98 -2.51 -54.73
C LEU A 20 -14.52 -1.86 -53.45
N GLY A 21 -13.76 -0.96 -52.82
CA GLY A 21 -14.19 -0.16 -51.66
C GLY A 21 -15.27 0.87 -52.00
N ILE A 22 -15.16 1.51 -53.18
CA ILE A 22 -16.21 2.38 -53.71
C ILE A 22 -17.42 1.54 -54.13
N TYR A 23 -17.22 0.36 -54.73
CA TYR A 23 -18.30 -0.55 -55.07
C TYR A 23 -19.02 -1.04 -53.83
N THR A 24 -18.35 -1.40 -52.73
CA THR A 24 -19.01 -1.78 -51.46
C THR A 24 -19.63 -0.60 -50.74
N LEU A 25 -19.14 0.63 -50.94
CA LEU A 25 -19.77 1.86 -50.42
C LEU A 25 -20.95 2.34 -51.27
N TRP A 26 -20.99 2.04 -52.58
CA TRP A 26 -22.11 2.34 -53.48
C TRP A 26 -23.13 1.21 -53.60
N SER A 27 -22.75 -0.04 -53.34
CA SER A 27 -23.65 -1.19 -53.17
C SER A 27 -24.05 -1.38 -51.70
N GLY A 28 -24.26 -0.27 -50.99
CA GLY A 28 -24.89 -0.24 -49.69
C GLY A 28 -26.37 -0.62 -49.81
N ASP A 29 -26.66 -1.88 -49.48
CA ASP A 29 -27.96 -2.40 -49.03
C ASP A 29 -29.17 -2.24 -49.98
N GLU A 30 -29.06 -2.68 -51.25
CA GLU A 30 -30.22 -3.38 -51.86
C GLU A 30 -30.28 -4.80 -51.28
N LYS A 31 -30.63 -4.90 -50.00
CA LYS A 31 -31.08 -6.16 -49.42
C LYS A 31 -32.27 -6.62 -50.25
N ALA A 32 -32.21 -7.86 -50.74
CA ALA A 32 -33.39 -8.52 -51.31
C ALA A 32 -34.59 -8.22 -50.38
N PRO A 33 -35.75 -7.81 -50.92
CA PRO A 33 -36.89 -7.42 -50.09
C PRO A 33 -37.13 -8.51 -49.06
N PRO A 34 -37.27 -8.16 -47.77
CA PRO A 34 -37.42 -9.17 -46.73
C PRO A 34 -38.57 -10.10 -47.11
N SER A 35 -38.40 -11.40 -46.92
CA SER A 35 -39.47 -12.37 -47.16
C SER A 35 -40.71 -11.95 -46.36
N VAL A 36 -41.72 -11.42 -47.06
CA VAL A 36 -42.96 -10.91 -46.46
C VAL A 36 -43.87 -12.08 -46.08
N GLU A 37 -43.78 -13.17 -46.84
CA GLU A 37 -44.58 -14.37 -46.61
C GLU A 37 -44.35 -14.94 -45.22
N GLY A 38 -45.46 -15.22 -44.54
CA GLY A 38 -45.44 -15.88 -43.22
C GLY A 38 -45.37 -14.94 -42.03
N TYR A 39 -45.28 -13.61 -42.21
CA TYR A 39 -45.36 -12.64 -41.12
C TYR A 39 -46.78 -12.10 -40.93
N VAL A 40 -47.09 -11.69 -39.69
CA VAL A 40 -48.35 -11.03 -39.33
C VAL A 40 -48.41 -9.63 -39.93
N MET A 41 -47.43 -8.77 -39.64
CA MET A 41 -47.38 -7.38 -40.13
C MET A 41 -46.68 -7.29 -41.49
N ARG A 42 -47.38 -7.68 -42.56
CA ARG A 42 -46.81 -7.79 -43.91
C ARG A 42 -46.46 -6.44 -44.52
N THR A 43 -47.32 -5.45 -44.31
CA THR A 43 -47.15 -4.10 -44.87
C THR A 43 -45.93 -3.42 -44.27
N LEU A 44 -45.79 -3.47 -42.94
CA LEU A 44 -44.63 -2.93 -42.24
C LEU A 44 -43.36 -3.72 -42.57
N ARG A 45 -43.45 -5.04 -42.73
CA ARG A 45 -42.31 -5.87 -43.13
C ARG A 45 -41.84 -5.57 -44.55
N ALA A 46 -42.76 -5.39 -45.50
CA ALA A 46 -42.45 -5.00 -46.86
C ALA A 46 -41.78 -3.61 -46.93
N ALA A 47 -42.19 -2.70 -46.06
CA ALA A 47 -41.55 -1.40 -45.85
C ALA A 47 -40.23 -1.47 -45.07
N SER A 48 -39.75 -2.66 -44.71
CA SER A 48 -38.52 -2.89 -43.94
C SER A 48 -38.46 -2.15 -42.60
N VAL A 49 -39.63 -1.91 -41.97
CA VAL A 49 -39.75 -1.24 -40.68
C VAL A 49 -39.11 -2.08 -39.58
N LYS A 50 -38.21 -1.46 -38.81
CA LYS A 50 -37.58 -2.04 -37.61
C LYS A 50 -38.26 -1.52 -36.34
N PRO A 51 -38.05 -2.18 -35.18
CA PRO A 51 -38.62 -1.71 -33.91
C PRO A 51 -38.28 -0.25 -33.56
N GLU A 52 -37.08 0.21 -33.89
CA GLU A 52 -36.63 1.59 -33.70
C GLU A 52 -37.35 2.63 -34.58
N ASP A 53 -37.96 2.19 -35.69
CA ASP A 53 -38.68 3.07 -36.63
C ASP A 53 -40.14 3.33 -36.21
N VAL A 54 -40.69 2.51 -35.31
CA VAL A 54 -42.07 2.66 -34.82
C VAL A 54 -42.17 3.84 -33.85
N THR A 55 -43.04 4.79 -34.17
CA THR A 55 -43.23 6.03 -33.41
C THR A 55 -44.51 6.05 -32.59
N SER A 56 -45.47 5.17 -32.88
CA SER A 56 -46.73 5.09 -32.14
C SER A 56 -47.25 3.66 -32.06
N VAL A 57 -47.82 3.33 -30.90
CA VAL A 57 -48.51 2.06 -30.62
C VAL A 57 -49.88 2.38 -30.06
N GLU A 58 -50.94 1.84 -30.66
CA GLU A 58 -52.31 1.99 -30.15
C GLU A 58 -52.92 0.62 -29.89
N ILE A 59 -53.50 0.42 -28.71
CA ILE A 59 -54.12 -0.83 -28.26
C ILE A 59 -55.58 -0.52 -27.92
N GLU A 60 -56.49 -1.01 -28.75
CA GLU A 60 -57.94 -0.93 -28.56
C GLU A 60 -58.44 -2.24 -27.95
N ARG A 61 -59.18 -2.14 -26.85
CA ARG A 61 -59.59 -3.25 -25.98
C ARG A 61 -61.08 -3.07 -25.65
N PRO A 62 -61.97 -3.40 -26.58
CA PRO A 62 -63.40 -3.21 -26.40
C PRO A 62 -63.93 -3.85 -25.10
N GLY A 63 -64.80 -3.14 -24.38
CA GLY A 63 -65.38 -3.62 -23.12
C GLY A 63 -64.43 -3.58 -21.92
N GLN A 64 -63.24 -2.98 -22.04
CA GLN A 64 -62.34 -2.69 -20.92
C GLN A 64 -62.27 -1.20 -20.61
N THR A 65 -61.92 -0.83 -19.38
CA THR A 65 -61.69 0.56 -19.00
C THR A 65 -60.21 0.78 -18.68
N PRO A 66 -59.49 1.66 -19.42
CA PRO A 66 -59.92 2.39 -20.62
C PRO A 66 -59.99 1.47 -21.86
N GLU A 67 -60.86 1.81 -22.82
CA GLU A 67 -60.97 1.05 -24.07
C GLU A 67 -59.77 1.24 -25.00
N LYS A 68 -59.01 2.33 -24.83
CA LYS A 68 -57.82 2.64 -25.63
C LYS A 68 -56.62 2.94 -24.73
N ILE A 69 -55.49 2.31 -25.05
CA ILE A 69 -54.15 2.68 -24.55
C ILE A 69 -53.32 3.08 -25.75
N ALA A 70 -52.67 4.23 -25.70
CA ALA A 70 -51.81 4.68 -26.79
C ALA A 70 -50.47 5.20 -26.27
N PHE A 71 -49.42 4.93 -27.03
CA PHE A 71 -48.06 5.35 -26.74
C PHE A 71 -47.47 6.10 -27.93
N ALA A 72 -46.68 7.13 -27.64
CA ALA A 72 -45.88 7.86 -28.62
C ALA A 72 -44.41 7.84 -28.19
N ARG A 73 -43.49 7.72 -29.17
CA ARG A 73 -42.05 7.71 -28.91
C ARG A 73 -41.45 9.10 -29.14
N GLU A 74 -40.76 9.61 -28.14
CA GLU A 74 -39.96 10.83 -28.23
C GLU A 74 -38.49 10.47 -28.04
N GLY A 75 -37.70 10.58 -29.12
CA GLY A 75 -36.33 10.07 -29.16
C GLY A 75 -36.29 8.56 -28.90
N LYS A 76 -35.81 8.15 -27.72
CA LYS A 76 -35.74 6.73 -27.29
C LYS A 76 -36.74 6.38 -26.19
N VAL A 77 -37.57 7.32 -25.76
CA VAL A 77 -38.47 7.15 -24.61
C VAL A 77 -39.91 7.07 -25.11
N TRP A 78 -40.65 6.09 -24.59
CA TRP A 78 -42.08 5.99 -24.79
C TRP A 78 -42.85 6.77 -23.73
N HIS A 79 -43.84 7.52 -24.18
CA HIS A 79 -44.83 8.19 -23.35
C HIS A 79 -46.20 7.61 -23.64
N MET A 80 -47.02 7.47 -22.59
CA MET A 80 -48.43 7.16 -22.75
C MET A 80 -49.16 8.45 -23.12
N VAL A 81 -49.99 8.42 -24.16
CA VAL A 81 -50.80 9.55 -24.63
C VAL A 81 -52.31 9.30 -24.49
N ALA A 82 -52.72 8.05 -24.25
CA ALA A 82 -54.08 7.70 -23.86
C ALA A 82 -54.06 6.57 -22.79
N PRO A 83 -54.91 6.63 -21.75
CA PRO A 83 -56.06 7.53 -21.58
C PRO A 83 -55.70 8.96 -21.15
N ALA A 84 -54.47 9.20 -20.71
CA ALA A 84 -53.93 10.52 -20.39
C ALA A 84 -52.43 10.54 -20.69
N ASN A 85 -51.86 11.74 -20.77
CA ASN A 85 -50.41 11.92 -20.90
C ASN A 85 -49.71 11.45 -19.62
N ALA A 86 -48.84 10.46 -19.73
CA ALA A 86 -48.10 9.93 -18.60
C ALA A 86 -46.81 9.20 -19.00
N ARG A 87 -46.00 8.83 -18.00
CA ARG A 87 -44.81 8.02 -18.21
C ARG A 87 -45.18 6.59 -18.60
N ALA A 88 -44.41 5.99 -19.50
CA ALA A 88 -44.55 4.59 -19.88
C ALA A 88 -43.21 3.83 -19.71
N ASP A 89 -43.30 2.54 -19.40
CA ASP A 89 -42.18 1.62 -19.44
C ASP A 89 -41.80 1.36 -20.89
N SER A 90 -40.71 2.01 -21.32
CA SER A 90 -40.25 1.93 -22.71
C SER A 90 -39.86 0.52 -23.11
N SER A 91 -39.32 -0.28 -22.19
CA SER A 91 -38.94 -1.67 -22.47
C SER A 91 -40.17 -2.55 -22.66
N ALA A 92 -41.23 -2.32 -21.88
CA ALA A 92 -42.49 -3.03 -22.04
C ALA A 92 -43.14 -2.73 -23.40
N VAL A 93 -43.15 -1.46 -23.82
CA VAL A 93 -43.70 -1.05 -25.14
C VAL A 93 -42.84 -1.57 -26.28
N ASP A 94 -41.50 -1.48 -26.18
CA ASP A 94 -40.57 -2.02 -27.18
C ASP A 94 -40.72 -3.54 -27.35
N GLY A 95 -41.01 -4.26 -26.27
CA GLY A 95 -41.34 -5.68 -26.30
C GLY A 95 -42.60 -5.96 -27.12
N VAL A 96 -43.65 -5.13 -26.99
CA VAL A 96 -44.87 -5.24 -27.79
C VAL A 96 -44.58 -4.99 -29.27
N VAL A 97 -43.87 -3.91 -29.58
CA VAL A 97 -43.47 -3.56 -30.95
C VAL A 97 -42.68 -4.70 -31.59
N SER A 98 -41.64 -5.18 -30.90
CA SER A 98 -40.75 -6.23 -31.40
C SER A 98 -41.47 -7.56 -31.55
N GLY A 99 -42.34 -7.93 -30.59
CA GLY A 99 -43.13 -9.17 -30.67
C GLY A 99 -44.06 -9.17 -31.88
N ILE A 100 -44.79 -8.07 -32.09
CA ILE A 100 -45.76 -7.96 -33.18
C ILE A 100 -45.08 -7.90 -34.56
N LEU A 101 -44.00 -7.11 -34.72
CA LEU A 101 -43.26 -7.03 -35.99
C LEU A 101 -42.62 -8.38 -36.40
N ASN A 102 -42.27 -9.22 -35.43
CA ASN A 102 -41.63 -10.51 -35.67
C ASN A 102 -42.60 -11.70 -35.63
N ALA A 103 -43.87 -11.49 -35.30
CA ALA A 103 -44.88 -12.53 -35.21
C ALA A 103 -45.11 -13.21 -36.57
N LYS A 104 -45.28 -14.54 -36.55
CA LYS A 104 -45.45 -15.36 -37.76
C LYS A 104 -46.79 -16.07 -37.81
N THR A 105 -47.32 -16.21 -39.02
CA THR A 105 -48.52 -17.02 -39.29
C THR A 105 -48.21 -18.51 -39.07
N GLU A 106 -49.07 -19.20 -38.34
CA GLU A 106 -49.03 -20.64 -38.11
C GLU A 106 -50.00 -21.34 -39.07
N LYS A 107 -49.47 -22.23 -39.91
CA LYS A 107 -50.25 -22.88 -40.99
C LYS A 107 -51.06 -24.09 -40.50
N SER A 108 -50.79 -24.57 -39.29
CA SER A 108 -51.41 -25.79 -38.74
C SER A 108 -52.68 -25.54 -37.92
N ALA A 109 -53.23 -24.33 -37.91
CA ALA A 109 -54.44 -24.00 -37.16
C ALA A 109 -55.71 -24.33 -37.97
N ASP A 110 -56.74 -24.83 -37.29
CA ASP A 110 -58.07 -25.03 -37.89
C ASP A 110 -58.76 -23.68 -38.07
N LEU A 111 -59.03 -23.31 -39.33
CA LEU A 111 -59.54 -22.00 -39.73
C LEU A 111 -60.88 -22.15 -40.44
N SER A 112 -61.96 -21.68 -39.81
CA SER A 112 -63.21 -21.37 -40.50
C SER A 112 -63.19 -19.97 -41.12
N SER A 113 -64.00 -19.73 -42.15
CA SER A 113 -64.22 -18.38 -42.72
C SER A 113 -65.12 -17.48 -41.87
N ASN A 114 -65.74 -18.02 -40.82
CA ASN A 114 -66.61 -17.26 -39.92
C ASN A 114 -65.76 -16.51 -38.87
N LEU A 115 -65.69 -15.18 -38.96
CA LEU A 115 -64.92 -14.33 -38.04
C LEU A 115 -65.34 -14.54 -36.56
N ALA A 116 -66.64 -14.66 -36.30
CA ALA A 116 -67.17 -14.82 -34.94
C ALA A 116 -66.78 -16.16 -34.30
N ALA A 117 -66.58 -17.23 -35.10
CA ALA A 117 -66.11 -18.52 -34.60
C ALA A 117 -64.71 -18.43 -33.97
N HIS A 118 -63.95 -17.40 -34.37
CA HIS A 118 -62.60 -17.11 -33.88
C HIS A 118 -62.55 -15.90 -32.95
N GLY A 119 -63.68 -15.36 -32.50
CA GLY A 119 -63.74 -14.17 -31.62
C GLY A 119 -63.27 -12.88 -32.29
N LEU A 120 -63.29 -12.80 -33.62
CA LEU A 120 -62.83 -11.62 -34.38
C LEU A 120 -63.94 -10.59 -34.62
N ASP A 121 -65.12 -10.82 -34.08
CA ASP A 121 -66.24 -9.87 -34.02
C ASP A 121 -66.06 -8.82 -32.89
N ASN A 122 -65.30 -9.15 -31.84
CA ASN A 122 -64.91 -8.21 -30.78
C ASN A 122 -63.42 -8.29 -30.40
N PRO A 123 -62.51 -8.03 -31.35
CA PRO A 123 -61.08 -8.30 -31.17
C PRO A 123 -60.35 -7.23 -30.35
N VAL A 124 -59.21 -7.59 -29.78
CA VAL A 124 -58.19 -6.62 -29.33
C VAL A 124 -57.40 -6.16 -30.54
N LYS A 125 -57.48 -4.87 -30.88
CA LYS A 125 -56.77 -4.32 -32.05
C LYS A 125 -55.51 -3.60 -31.61
N VAL A 126 -54.36 -3.95 -32.21
CA VAL A 126 -53.09 -3.26 -32.01
C VAL A 126 -52.63 -2.64 -33.31
N THR A 127 -52.37 -1.34 -33.29
CA THR A 127 -51.90 -0.56 -34.45
C THR A 127 -50.48 -0.08 -34.19
N LEU A 128 -49.58 -0.33 -35.14
CA LEU A 128 -48.22 0.21 -35.14
C LEU A 128 -48.09 1.24 -36.27
N LYS A 129 -47.49 2.39 -35.96
CA LYS A 129 -47.20 3.44 -36.94
C LYS A 129 -45.69 3.71 -36.99
N ALA A 130 -45.14 3.77 -38.20
CA ALA A 130 -43.75 4.08 -38.48
C ALA A 130 -43.69 5.04 -39.68
N GLY A 131 -43.51 6.34 -39.43
CA GLY A 131 -43.56 7.37 -40.47
C GLY A 131 -44.92 7.38 -41.19
N ALA A 132 -44.90 7.19 -42.51
CA ALA A 132 -46.11 7.12 -43.34
C ALA A 132 -46.76 5.71 -43.36
N SER A 133 -46.09 4.69 -42.82
CA SER A 133 -46.58 3.32 -42.79
C SER A 133 -47.36 3.04 -41.51
N SER A 134 -48.52 2.41 -41.64
CA SER A 134 -49.38 2.03 -40.51
C SER A 134 -50.04 0.70 -40.81
N GLU A 135 -50.06 -0.21 -39.84
CA GLU A 135 -50.70 -1.52 -39.97
C GLU A 135 -51.30 -1.93 -38.62
N SER A 136 -52.45 -2.60 -38.64
CA SER A 136 -53.09 -3.11 -37.44
C SER A 136 -53.33 -4.60 -37.48
N VAL A 137 -53.20 -5.25 -36.33
CA VAL A 137 -53.59 -6.64 -36.11
C VAL A 137 -54.75 -6.69 -35.11
N SER A 138 -55.80 -7.41 -35.45
CA SER A 138 -56.98 -7.65 -34.61
C SER A 138 -56.93 -9.07 -34.07
N LEU A 139 -56.85 -9.23 -32.76
CA LEU A 139 -56.63 -10.49 -32.05
C LEU A 139 -57.92 -10.98 -31.37
N GLY A 140 -58.35 -12.20 -31.70
CA GLY A 140 -59.58 -12.83 -31.21
C GLY A 140 -59.33 -13.93 -30.16
N ASN A 141 -59.97 -15.08 -30.36
CA ASN A 141 -59.85 -16.27 -29.52
C ASN A 141 -58.39 -16.76 -29.41
N VAL A 142 -58.05 -17.33 -28.26
CA VAL A 142 -56.76 -17.98 -27.99
C VAL A 142 -56.98 -19.44 -27.60
N THR A 143 -56.06 -20.32 -28.01
CA THR A 143 -56.16 -21.75 -27.67
C THR A 143 -55.34 -22.12 -26.44
N VAL A 144 -55.74 -23.21 -25.77
CA VAL A 144 -55.01 -23.80 -24.63
C VAL A 144 -54.03 -24.84 -25.18
N GLY A 145 -52.74 -24.77 -24.81
CA GLY A 145 -51.76 -25.75 -25.31
C GLY A 145 -50.28 -25.43 -25.14
N GLY A 146 -49.91 -24.61 -24.14
CA GLY A 146 -48.49 -24.24 -23.92
C GLY A 146 -47.85 -23.62 -25.16
N ASP A 147 -46.75 -24.19 -25.64
CA ASP A 147 -45.96 -23.72 -26.79
C ASP A 147 -46.64 -23.87 -28.15
N ARG A 148 -47.75 -24.63 -28.22
CA ARG A 148 -48.56 -24.79 -29.43
C ARG A 148 -49.83 -23.92 -29.42
N ALA A 149 -50.03 -23.14 -28.36
CA ALA A 149 -51.15 -22.22 -28.28
C ALA A 149 -51.06 -21.15 -29.38
N VAL A 150 -52.18 -20.90 -30.04
CA VAL A 150 -52.30 -19.88 -31.08
C VAL A 150 -53.27 -18.78 -30.65
N VAL A 151 -53.12 -17.61 -31.25
CA VAL A 151 -54.12 -16.55 -31.26
C VAL A 151 -54.65 -16.40 -32.67
N TYR A 152 -55.97 -16.38 -32.82
CA TYR A 152 -56.59 -16.08 -34.10
C TYR A 152 -56.57 -14.58 -34.34
N PHE A 153 -56.31 -14.17 -35.58
CA PHE A 153 -56.17 -12.76 -35.92
C PHE A 153 -56.62 -12.43 -37.34
N THR A 154 -56.89 -11.15 -37.58
CA THR A 154 -56.94 -10.51 -38.90
C THR A 154 -56.01 -9.30 -38.92
N THR A 155 -55.66 -8.83 -40.11
CA THR A 155 -54.80 -7.63 -40.30
C THR A 155 -55.53 -6.60 -41.13
N SER A 156 -55.08 -5.34 -41.08
CA SER A 156 -55.73 -4.25 -41.83
C SER A 156 -55.69 -4.44 -43.35
N ASP A 157 -54.72 -5.18 -43.90
CA ASP A 157 -54.66 -5.54 -45.32
C ASP A 157 -55.54 -6.75 -45.67
N GLN A 158 -55.93 -7.56 -44.68
CA GLN A 158 -56.71 -8.79 -44.81
C GLN A 158 -57.79 -8.88 -43.72
N PRO A 159 -58.78 -7.96 -43.69
CA PRO A 159 -59.75 -7.85 -42.60
C PRO A 159 -60.73 -9.03 -42.54
N ASP A 160 -61.05 -9.65 -43.68
CA ASP A 160 -62.04 -10.73 -43.79
C ASP A 160 -61.41 -12.14 -43.82
N ARG A 161 -60.10 -12.25 -43.57
CA ARG A 161 -59.36 -13.51 -43.67
C ARG A 161 -58.77 -13.91 -42.31
N PRO A 162 -59.45 -14.77 -41.52
CA PRO A 162 -58.90 -15.33 -40.31
C PRO A 162 -57.57 -16.03 -40.56
N GLN A 163 -56.60 -15.72 -39.71
CA GLN A 163 -55.29 -16.35 -39.63
C GLN A 163 -55.01 -16.75 -38.18
N ALA A 164 -53.93 -17.49 -37.97
CA ALA A 164 -53.46 -17.84 -36.64
C ALA A 164 -51.97 -17.56 -36.52
N ALA A 165 -51.53 -17.12 -35.35
CA ALA A 165 -50.12 -16.93 -35.02
C ALA A 165 -49.84 -17.52 -33.64
N ARG A 166 -48.58 -17.80 -33.32
CA ARG A 166 -48.23 -18.36 -32.01
C ARG A 166 -48.54 -17.35 -30.91
N ARG A 167 -49.19 -17.82 -29.85
CA ARG A 167 -49.50 -16.98 -28.69
C ARG A 167 -48.24 -16.40 -28.04
N SER A 168 -47.11 -17.11 -28.09
CA SER A 168 -45.80 -16.67 -27.60
C SER A 168 -45.30 -15.38 -28.25
N ASP A 169 -45.64 -15.16 -29.53
CA ASP A 169 -45.19 -13.99 -30.28
C ASP A 169 -45.80 -12.68 -29.73
N PHE A 170 -46.93 -12.80 -29.01
CA PHE A 170 -47.65 -11.70 -28.35
C PHE A 170 -47.46 -11.69 -26.83
N SER A 171 -46.51 -12.46 -26.30
CA SER A 171 -46.26 -12.55 -24.85
C SER A 171 -45.99 -11.21 -24.18
N ALA A 172 -45.38 -10.25 -24.88
CA ALA A 172 -45.17 -8.91 -24.37
C ALA A 172 -46.47 -8.08 -24.24
N LEU A 173 -47.50 -8.38 -25.04
CA LEU A 173 -48.83 -7.75 -24.99
C LEU A 173 -49.75 -8.42 -23.96
N PHE A 174 -49.50 -9.69 -23.63
CA PHE A 174 -50.32 -10.51 -22.76
C PHE A 174 -49.78 -10.63 -21.33
N LYS A 175 -50.69 -10.79 -20.36
CA LYS A 175 -50.37 -11.10 -18.96
C LYS A 175 -49.97 -12.58 -18.84
N ALA A 176 -48.88 -12.83 -18.13
CA ALA A 176 -48.28 -14.17 -18.03
C ALA A 176 -49.12 -15.17 -17.20
N ASP A 177 -50.01 -14.70 -16.34
CA ASP A 177 -50.82 -15.49 -15.40
C ASP A 177 -52.21 -15.89 -15.95
N ALA A 178 -52.58 -15.43 -17.15
CA ALA A 178 -53.87 -15.70 -17.79
C ALA A 178 -53.95 -17.11 -18.44
N LYS A 179 -53.70 -18.18 -17.66
CA LYS A 179 -53.56 -19.56 -18.14
C LYS A 179 -54.84 -20.17 -18.75
N ASN A 180 -56.01 -19.71 -18.31
CA ASN A 180 -57.33 -20.20 -18.74
C ASN A 180 -58.06 -19.22 -19.68
N ALA A 181 -57.38 -18.19 -20.18
CA ALA A 181 -57.99 -17.26 -21.11
C ALA A 181 -58.37 -17.97 -22.42
N THR A 182 -59.57 -17.69 -22.91
CA THR A 182 -60.10 -18.18 -24.18
C THR A 182 -60.14 -17.09 -25.25
N HIS A 183 -59.95 -15.83 -24.86
CA HIS A 183 -59.92 -14.68 -25.76
C HIS A 183 -58.77 -13.72 -25.45
N ALA A 184 -58.19 -13.06 -26.46
CA ALA A 184 -57.08 -12.11 -26.30
C ALA A 184 -57.41 -10.96 -25.34
N SER A 185 -58.68 -10.51 -25.30
CA SER A 185 -59.14 -9.47 -24.36
C SER A 185 -58.98 -9.88 -22.89
N GLN A 186 -58.98 -11.16 -22.55
CA GLN A 186 -58.76 -11.62 -21.17
C GLN A 186 -57.28 -11.64 -20.80
N MET A 187 -56.39 -11.61 -21.80
CA MET A 187 -54.94 -11.67 -21.62
C MET A 187 -54.26 -10.32 -21.76
N VAL A 188 -54.81 -9.40 -22.57
CA VAL A 188 -54.16 -8.13 -22.89
C VAL A 188 -53.83 -7.31 -21.63
N LYS A 189 -52.61 -6.76 -21.60
CA LYS A 189 -52.13 -5.87 -20.55
C LYS A 189 -52.97 -4.60 -20.43
N GLY A 190 -53.08 -4.11 -19.20
CA GLY A 190 -53.72 -2.85 -18.81
C GLY A 190 -52.73 -1.69 -18.76
N VAL A 191 -53.25 -0.49 -18.48
CA VAL A 191 -52.46 0.74 -18.30
C VAL A 191 -51.32 0.52 -17.31
N THR A 192 -51.65 -0.07 -16.16
CA THR A 192 -50.71 -0.30 -15.06
C THR A 192 -49.56 -1.26 -15.42
N ASP A 193 -49.77 -2.18 -16.36
CA ASP A 193 -48.72 -3.10 -16.83
C ASP A 193 -47.67 -2.40 -17.71
N PHE A 194 -47.95 -1.18 -18.18
CA PHE A 194 -47.04 -0.34 -18.97
C PHE A 194 -46.52 0.87 -18.19
N ARG A 195 -46.76 0.94 -16.88
CA ARG A 195 -46.21 1.99 -16.01
C ARG A 195 -44.77 1.62 -15.60
N PRO A 196 -43.82 2.58 -15.60
CA PRO A 196 -42.49 2.31 -15.10
C PRO A 196 -42.53 2.09 -13.58
N LEU A 197 -41.91 1.01 -13.09
CA LEU A 197 -41.74 0.80 -11.65
C LEU A 197 -40.65 1.70 -11.07
N LYS A 198 -39.65 2.10 -11.88
CA LYS A 198 -38.65 3.08 -11.43
C LYS A 198 -39.30 4.46 -11.29
N MET A 199 -39.39 4.93 -10.06
CA MET A 199 -39.92 6.27 -9.79
C MET A 199 -39.00 7.36 -10.35
N LEU A 200 -37.69 7.12 -10.40
CA LEU A 200 -36.70 8.11 -10.82
C LEU A 200 -35.43 7.42 -11.33
N GLY A 201 -34.74 8.04 -12.30
CA GLY A 201 -33.48 7.52 -12.84
C GLY A 201 -33.68 6.37 -13.82
N ASP A 202 -34.77 6.39 -14.59
CA ASP A 202 -34.99 5.37 -15.60
C ASP A 202 -33.92 5.43 -16.70
N GLY A 203 -33.48 4.26 -17.18
CA GLY A 203 -32.36 4.14 -18.12
C GLY A 203 -30.96 4.46 -17.56
N LEU A 204 -30.82 4.86 -16.29
CA LEU A 204 -29.49 5.02 -15.66
C LEU A 204 -28.85 3.67 -15.39
N VAL A 205 -27.57 3.54 -15.76
CA VAL A 205 -26.72 2.36 -15.53
C VAL A 205 -25.67 2.66 -14.46
N ASP A 206 -25.09 3.86 -14.52
CA ASP A 206 -24.11 4.36 -13.55
C ASP A 206 -24.51 5.76 -13.06
N PRO A 207 -25.40 5.84 -12.06
CA PRO A 207 -25.98 7.10 -11.62
C PRO A 207 -24.95 8.14 -11.17
N VAL A 208 -23.86 7.73 -10.53
CA VAL A 208 -22.86 8.69 -10.00
C VAL A 208 -22.07 9.40 -11.09
N SER A 209 -22.01 8.83 -12.30
CA SER A 209 -21.37 9.45 -13.46
C SER A 209 -22.35 10.10 -14.43
N GLN A 210 -23.63 9.69 -14.41
CA GLN A 210 -24.67 10.17 -15.32
C GLN A 210 -25.59 11.26 -14.71
N VAL A 211 -25.68 11.33 -13.38
CA VAL A 211 -26.39 12.40 -12.67
C VAL A 211 -25.43 13.59 -12.51
N ARG A 212 -25.88 14.77 -12.94
CA ARG A 212 -25.14 16.03 -12.85
C ARG A 212 -25.34 16.70 -11.50
N SER A 213 -26.55 16.69 -10.98
CA SER A 213 -26.87 17.22 -9.65
C SER A 213 -28.10 16.55 -9.06
N MET A 214 -28.16 16.54 -7.73
CA MET A 214 -29.33 16.09 -7.00
C MET A 214 -29.67 17.04 -5.86
N ALA A 215 -30.94 17.11 -5.49
CA ALA A 215 -31.39 17.76 -4.27
C ALA A 215 -32.41 16.90 -3.53
N VAL A 216 -32.34 16.88 -2.21
CA VAL A 216 -33.33 16.27 -1.32
C VAL A 216 -33.80 17.36 -0.35
N ARG A 217 -35.11 17.56 -0.25
CA ARG A 217 -35.75 18.54 0.65
C ARG A 217 -36.73 17.82 1.56
N VAL A 218 -36.58 18.02 2.87
CA VAL A 218 -37.47 17.50 3.91
C VAL A 218 -37.84 18.65 4.84
N GLY A 219 -39.08 19.16 4.71
CA GLY A 219 -39.45 20.41 5.36
C GLY A 219 -38.54 21.57 4.91
N ASP A 220 -37.90 22.23 5.86
CA ASP A 220 -36.95 23.32 5.61
C ASP A 220 -35.49 22.83 5.43
N ASP A 221 -35.21 21.56 5.73
CA ASP A 221 -33.86 20.97 5.58
C ASP A 221 -33.60 20.55 4.13
N GLN A 222 -32.39 20.85 3.64
CA GLN A 222 -32.00 20.61 2.25
C GLN A 222 -30.58 20.04 2.15
N LEU A 223 -30.44 19.01 1.33
CA LEU A 223 -29.18 18.48 0.84
C LEU A 223 -29.15 18.70 -0.66
N ALA A 224 -28.13 19.40 -1.17
CA ALA A 224 -27.95 19.56 -2.61
C ALA A 224 -26.50 19.27 -2.99
N LEU A 225 -26.31 18.38 -3.95
CA LEU A 225 -25.00 17.94 -4.43
C LEU A 225 -24.90 18.14 -5.94
N PHE A 226 -23.70 18.41 -6.45
CA PHE A 226 -23.44 18.50 -7.88
C PHE A 226 -22.07 17.94 -8.24
N ARG A 227 -21.95 17.44 -9.48
CA ARG A 227 -20.72 16.91 -10.05
C ARG A 227 -20.00 18.01 -10.84
N GLY A 228 -18.84 18.42 -10.35
CA GLY A 228 -18.00 19.46 -10.96
C GLY A 228 -17.38 19.04 -12.30
N PRO A 229 -16.73 19.99 -13.01
CA PRO A 229 -16.06 19.71 -14.29
C PRO A 229 -14.91 18.71 -14.18
N ASP A 230 -14.28 18.62 -13.01
CA ASP A 230 -13.25 17.64 -12.66
C ASP A 230 -13.81 16.25 -12.33
N GLY A 231 -15.15 16.08 -12.41
CA GLY A 231 -15.84 14.85 -12.04
C GLY A 231 -16.08 14.68 -10.53
N GLY A 232 -15.55 15.59 -9.69
CA GLY A 232 -15.69 15.53 -8.25
C GLY A 232 -17.05 16.01 -7.77
N TRP A 233 -17.65 15.29 -6.82
CA TRP A 233 -18.91 15.68 -6.17
C TRP A 233 -18.68 16.73 -5.09
N ARG A 234 -19.58 17.71 -5.02
CA ARG A 234 -19.52 18.83 -4.07
C ARG A 234 -20.90 19.17 -3.54
N PHE A 235 -20.93 19.65 -2.30
CA PHE A 235 -22.13 20.22 -1.71
C PHE A 235 -22.39 21.60 -2.31
N ARG A 236 -23.63 21.79 -2.76
CA ARG A 236 -24.23 23.11 -2.92
C ARG A 236 -24.89 23.54 -1.61
N LEU A 237 -25.57 22.59 -0.94
CA LEU A 237 -26.15 22.77 0.38
C LEU A 237 -25.87 21.54 1.25
N PRO A 238 -25.34 21.70 2.46
CA PRO A 238 -24.85 22.96 3.05
C PRO A 238 -23.62 23.51 2.30
N ALA A 239 -23.55 24.83 2.11
CA ALA A 239 -22.52 25.46 1.27
C ALA A 239 -21.10 25.36 1.86
N ASP A 240 -21.00 25.17 3.18
CA ASP A 240 -19.77 25.06 3.96
C ASP A 240 -19.21 23.62 4.03
N TYR A 241 -19.92 22.63 3.47
CA TYR A 241 -19.51 21.22 3.56
C TYR A 241 -18.43 20.83 2.54
N GLY A 242 -18.27 21.60 1.46
CA GLY A 242 -17.19 21.42 0.49
C GLY A 242 -17.38 20.20 -0.42
N GLU A 243 -16.37 19.33 -0.48
CA GLU A 243 -16.37 18.14 -1.34
C GLU A 243 -17.15 16.97 -0.71
N ALA A 244 -17.76 16.16 -1.56
CA ALA A 244 -18.47 14.94 -1.16
C ALA A 244 -17.70 13.68 -1.60
N GLU A 245 -17.77 12.63 -0.78
CA GLU A 245 -17.22 11.30 -1.08
C GLU A 245 -18.09 10.63 -2.15
N ALA A 246 -17.50 10.32 -3.30
CA ALA A 246 -18.26 9.86 -4.47
C ALA A 246 -18.73 8.40 -4.30
N GLU A 247 -17.86 7.52 -3.80
CA GLU A 247 -18.09 6.07 -3.78
C GLU A 247 -18.70 5.61 -2.46
N GLY A 248 -18.21 6.16 -1.35
CA GLY A 248 -18.51 5.73 0.01
C GLY A 248 -17.58 4.62 0.49
N GLU A 249 -17.74 4.26 1.77
CA GLU A 249 -17.05 3.13 2.37
C GLU A 249 -17.72 1.82 1.94
N PRO A 250 -16.96 0.78 1.53
CA PRO A 250 -17.54 -0.50 1.19
C PRO A 250 -18.21 -1.12 2.43
N SER A 251 -19.51 -1.40 2.31
CA SER A 251 -20.26 -2.12 3.33
C SER A 251 -19.80 -3.58 3.36
N PHE A 252 -18.96 -3.96 4.33
CA PHE A 252 -18.57 -5.36 4.50
C PHE A 252 -19.75 -6.17 5.05
N ALA A 253 -20.18 -7.19 4.30
CA ALA A 253 -21.18 -8.16 4.72
C ALA A 253 -20.60 -9.00 5.88
N GLY A 254 -20.79 -8.53 7.12
CA GLY A 254 -20.25 -9.20 8.31
C GLY A 254 -20.52 -8.46 9.63
N ALA A 255 -20.86 -7.18 9.61
CA ALA A 255 -21.29 -6.46 10.81
C ALA A 255 -22.74 -6.85 11.16
N LYS A 256 -22.90 -7.76 12.13
CA LYS A 256 -24.18 -8.37 12.48
C LYS A 256 -25.27 -7.42 13.01
N ASP A 257 -24.96 -6.16 13.32
CA ASP A 257 -25.89 -5.27 14.02
C ASP A 257 -25.90 -3.79 13.54
N SER A 258 -25.15 -3.43 12.49
CA SER A 258 -25.12 -2.04 11.99
C SER A 258 -25.98 -1.86 10.74
N LYS A 259 -27.04 -1.05 10.83
CA LYS A 259 -27.74 -0.53 9.64
C LYS A 259 -26.69 0.07 8.68
N PRO A 260 -26.70 -0.26 7.37
CA PRO A 260 -25.72 0.27 6.44
C PRO A 260 -25.79 1.80 6.45
N THR A 261 -24.68 2.43 6.82
CA THR A 261 -24.57 3.89 6.90
C THR A 261 -24.11 4.40 5.54
N ILE A 262 -24.90 5.26 4.92
CA ILE A 262 -24.58 5.85 3.61
C ILE A 262 -23.53 6.94 3.81
N THR A 263 -22.34 6.74 3.26
CA THR A 263 -21.19 7.65 3.38
C THR A 263 -20.74 8.22 2.03
N GLY A 264 -21.36 7.80 0.92
CA GLY A 264 -21.01 8.30 -0.40
C GLY A 264 -22.20 8.60 -1.32
N VAL A 265 -21.95 9.41 -2.34
CA VAL A 265 -22.97 9.85 -3.30
C VAL A 265 -23.54 8.70 -4.12
N ARG A 266 -22.71 7.74 -4.57
CA ARG A 266 -23.17 6.54 -5.29
C ARG A 266 -24.17 5.74 -4.46
N GLN A 267 -23.84 5.50 -3.19
CA GLN A 267 -24.71 4.79 -2.26
C GLN A 267 -26.05 5.52 -2.07
N LEU A 268 -26.02 6.85 -1.93
CA LEU A 268 -27.23 7.67 -1.82
C LEU A 268 -28.08 7.59 -3.10
N LEU A 269 -27.47 7.79 -4.28
CA LEU A 269 -28.16 7.72 -5.57
C LEU A 269 -28.84 6.36 -5.78
N ASN A 270 -28.14 5.27 -5.50
CA ASN A 270 -28.69 3.92 -5.60
C ASN A 270 -29.86 3.72 -4.63
N THR A 271 -29.71 4.17 -3.38
CA THR A 271 -30.78 4.10 -2.37
C THR A 271 -32.03 4.87 -2.81
N ILE A 272 -31.85 6.05 -3.41
CA ILE A 272 -32.96 6.86 -3.94
C ILE A 272 -33.67 6.13 -5.10
N MET A 273 -32.91 5.53 -6.02
CA MET A 273 -33.51 4.78 -7.15
C MET A 273 -34.25 3.51 -6.69
N ASP A 274 -33.94 2.99 -5.50
CA ASP A 274 -34.67 1.89 -4.86
C ASP A 274 -35.97 2.34 -4.18
N ILE A 275 -36.27 3.64 -4.13
CA ILE A 275 -37.61 4.16 -3.77
C ILE A 275 -38.56 3.87 -4.93
N ARG A 276 -39.10 2.65 -4.93
CA ARG A 276 -40.02 2.16 -5.95
C ARG A 276 -41.04 1.17 -5.39
N PRO A 277 -42.19 1.01 -6.07
CA PRO A 277 -43.06 -0.14 -5.85
C PRO A 277 -42.33 -1.45 -6.18
N LYS A 278 -42.71 -2.51 -5.48
CA LYS A 278 -42.22 -3.88 -5.71
C LYS A 278 -42.72 -4.44 -7.04
N ASP A 279 -43.98 -4.17 -7.34
CA ASP A 279 -44.65 -4.61 -8.56
C ASP A 279 -45.83 -3.69 -8.91
N ALA A 280 -46.42 -3.91 -10.07
CA ALA A 280 -47.51 -3.11 -10.62
C ALA A 280 -48.77 -3.05 -9.72
N LYS A 281 -48.96 -4.01 -8.79
CA LYS A 281 -50.14 -4.03 -7.90
C LYS A 281 -50.10 -2.92 -6.85
N GLN A 282 -48.93 -2.33 -6.63
CA GLN A 282 -48.73 -1.22 -5.69
C GLN A 282 -48.91 0.16 -6.34
N LEU A 283 -49.28 0.21 -7.63
CA LEU A 283 -49.61 1.43 -8.34
C LEU A 283 -51.11 1.74 -8.23
N ILE A 284 -51.43 3.00 -7.99
CA ILE A 284 -52.79 3.52 -7.81
C ILE A 284 -53.04 4.55 -8.92
N GLU A 285 -53.75 4.13 -9.98
CA GLU A 285 -53.99 4.93 -11.19
C GLU A 285 -54.84 6.18 -10.95
N ASN A 286 -55.88 6.05 -10.12
CA ASN A 286 -56.84 7.11 -9.79
C ASN A 286 -56.88 7.32 -8.28
N PRO A 287 -55.84 7.94 -7.69
CA PRO A 287 -55.70 8.02 -6.24
C PRO A 287 -56.78 8.90 -5.57
N GLY A 288 -57.43 9.81 -6.30
CA GLY A 288 -58.36 10.78 -5.70
C GLY A 288 -57.61 11.84 -4.90
N ASP A 289 -58.05 12.14 -3.67
CA ASP A 289 -57.40 13.14 -2.81
C ASP A 289 -55.99 12.68 -2.40
N LEU A 290 -54.96 13.45 -2.75
CA LEU A 290 -53.57 13.14 -2.44
C LEU A 290 -53.24 13.29 -0.95
N SER A 291 -54.06 14.00 -0.18
CA SER A 291 -53.82 14.22 1.25
C SER A 291 -53.89 12.91 2.06
N GLN A 292 -54.70 11.94 1.62
CA GLN A 292 -54.79 10.62 2.24
C GLN A 292 -53.50 9.79 2.09
N PHE A 293 -52.66 10.15 1.11
CA PHE A 293 -51.35 9.54 0.86
C PHE A 293 -50.20 10.43 1.33
N GLY A 294 -50.48 11.58 1.97
CA GLY A 294 -49.46 12.51 2.42
C GLY A 294 -48.71 13.20 1.27
N LEU A 295 -49.26 13.17 0.05
CA LEU A 295 -48.63 13.69 -1.16
C LEU A 295 -49.23 15.03 -1.62
N ASP A 296 -50.14 15.62 -0.83
CA ASP A 296 -50.60 17.00 -1.05
C ASP A 296 -49.48 17.98 -0.66
N LEU A 297 -48.88 18.61 -1.67
CA LEU A 297 -47.72 19.50 -1.51
C LEU A 297 -48.04 20.71 -0.61
N THR A 298 -49.31 21.14 -0.56
CA THR A 298 -49.72 22.31 0.21
C THR A 298 -49.98 21.98 1.68
N LYS A 299 -50.43 20.76 1.98
CA LYS A 299 -50.81 20.33 3.33
C LYS A 299 -49.71 19.52 4.04
N ASN A 300 -49.04 18.63 3.31
CA ASN A 300 -48.21 17.59 3.92
C ASN A 300 -46.70 17.82 3.78
N LYS A 301 -46.26 18.70 2.86
CA LYS A 301 -44.84 18.97 2.57
C LYS A 301 -44.00 17.68 2.45
N PRO A 302 -44.35 16.74 1.55
CA PRO A 302 -43.62 15.49 1.38
C PRO A 302 -42.15 15.74 1.03
N MET A 303 -41.30 14.74 1.28
CA MET A 303 -39.90 14.79 0.87
C MET A 303 -39.82 14.92 -0.65
N GLN A 304 -39.15 15.96 -1.12
CA GLN A 304 -38.92 16.19 -2.55
C GLN A 304 -37.50 15.75 -2.91
N ILE A 305 -37.36 14.99 -4.00
CA ILE A 305 -36.08 14.56 -4.54
C ILE A 305 -36.00 14.97 -6.01
N ASP A 306 -35.01 15.78 -6.34
CA ASP A 306 -34.79 16.34 -7.68
C ASP A 306 -33.48 15.79 -8.27
N PHE A 307 -33.51 15.28 -9.50
CA PHE A 307 -32.34 14.92 -10.30
C PHE A 307 -32.22 15.81 -11.53
N SER A 308 -30.98 16.19 -11.86
CA SER A 308 -30.61 16.71 -13.17
C SER A 308 -29.53 15.79 -13.75
N ARG A 309 -29.73 15.33 -14.97
CA ARG A 309 -28.86 14.35 -15.64
C ARG A 309 -28.03 14.99 -16.75
N ASP A 310 -26.99 14.29 -17.18
CA ASP A 310 -26.13 14.74 -18.27
C ASP A 310 -26.78 14.70 -19.65
N ASP A 311 -27.83 13.88 -19.82
CA ASP A 311 -28.67 13.84 -21.02
C ASP A 311 -29.71 14.98 -21.07
N GLY A 312 -29.67 15.91 -20.11
CA GLY A 312 -30.57 17.06 -20.02
C GLY A 312 -31.91 16.76 -19.34
N VAL A 313 -32.17 15.50 -18.99
CA VAL A 313 -33.41 15.10 -18.31
C VAL A 313 -33.42 15.61 -16.87
N LYS A 314 -34.58 16.14 -16.45
CA LYS A 314 -34.88 16.54 -15.07
C LYS A 314 -36.04 15.72 -14.55
N GLU A 315 -35.88 15.16 -13.37
CA GLU A 315 -36.86 14.28 -12.74
C GLU A 315 -37.07 14.74 -11.30
N THR A 316 -38.33 14.78 -10.88
CA THR A 316 -38.70 15.11 -9.50
C THR A 316 -39.69 14.07 -8.99
N ILE A 317 -39.43 13.54 -7.79
CA ILE A 317 -40.38 12.70 -7.05
C ILE A 317 -40.71 13.33 -5.71
N TYR A 318 -41.95 13.10 -5.27
CA TYR A 318 -42.45 13.43 -3.95
C TYR A 318 -42.69 12.13 -3.19
N VAL A 319 -42.17 12.04 -1.98
CA VAL A 319 -42.22 10.86 -1.13
C VAL A 319 -42.81 11.24 0.23
N ALA A 320 -43.91 10.61 0.60
CA ALA A 320 -44.57 10.81 1.88
C ALA A 320 -43.99 9.87 2.95
N GLY A 321 -43.95 10.38 4.19
CA GLY A 321 -43.56 9.63 5.38
C GLY A 321 -44.59 8.57 5.81
N PRO A 322 -44.39 7.90 6.96
CA PRO A 322 -45.23 6.76 7.33
C PRO A 322 -46.69 7.18 7.55
N ILE A 323 -47.58 6.54 6.80
CA ILE A 323 -49.03 6.60 7.00
C ILE A 323 -49.47 5.27 7.58
N LYS A 324 -50.11 5.34 8.76
CA LYS A 324 -50.68 4.14 9.38
C LYS A 324 -51.85 3.64 8.56
N LYS A 325 -51.70 2.45 7.98
CA LYS A 325 -52.76 1.72 7.28
C LYS A 325 -52.72 0.26 7.72
N ASP A 326 -53.86 -0.25 8.18
CA ASP A 326 -54.01 -1.64 8.66
C ASP A 326 -53.00 -2.02 9.76
N GLY A 327 -52.66 -1.09 10.64
CA GLY A 327 -51.70 -1.30 11.74
C GLY A 327 -50.23 -1.30 11.31
N THR A 328 -49.92 -1.03 10.04
CA THR A 328 -48.56 -0.97 9.50
C THR A 328 -48.25 0.41 8.92
N ASP A 329 -46.98 0.81 8.98
CA ASP A 329 -46.51 2.03 8.32
C ASP A 329 -46.36 1.79 6.82
N LYS A 330 -47.07 2.58 6.01
CA LYS A 330 -46.99 2.58 4.56
C LYS A 330 -46.36 3.87 4.07
N TYR A 331 -45.59 3.77 2.99
CA TYR A 331 -44.91 4.89 2.36
C TYR A 331 -45.41 5.03 0.93
N PHE A 332 -45.60 6.26 0.48
CA PHE A 332 -46.14 6.53 -0.84
C PHE A 332 -45.25 7.50 -1.59
N ALA A 333 -45.13 7.33 -2.90
CA ALA A 333 -44.40 8.24 -3.76
C ALA A 333 -45.19 8.56 -5.04
N ARG A 334 -44.95 9.75 -5.60
CA ARG A 334 -45.46 10.17 -6.90
C ARG A 334 -44.37 10.91 -7.67
N HIS A 335 -44.24 10.60 -8.95
CA HIS A 335 -43.39 11.38 -9.86
C HIS A 335 -44.12 12.64 -10.30
N GLU A 336 -43.44 13.78 -10.39
CA GLU A 336 -44.06 15.07 -10.70
C GLU A 336 -44.87 15.04 -12.01
N ALA A 337 -44.30 14.40 -13.04
CA ALA A 337 -44.92 14.24 -14.36
C ALA A 337 -46.00 13.13 -14.45
N ASP A 338 -46.42 12.49 -13.35
CA ASP A 338 -47.38 11.39 -13.38
C ASP A 338 -48.46 11.52 -12.30
N SER A 339 -49.73 11.25 -12.62
CA SER A 339 -50.85 11.27 -11.67
C SER A 339 -50.90 10.04 -10.74
N VAL A 340 -50.11 8.99 -11.03
CA VAL A 340 -50.12 7.74 -10.26
C VAL A 340 -49.43 7.88 -8.92
N VAL A 341 -50.03 7.28 -7.89
CA VAL A 341 -49.39 7.08 -6.58
C VAL A 341 -48.88 5.66 -6.49
N ALA A 342 -47.64 5.48 -6.01
CA ALA A 342 -47.04 4.18 -5.76
C ALA A 342 -46.87 3.95 -4.25
N GLU A 343 -47.27 2.78 -3.74
CA GLU A 343 -46.80 2.30 -2.44
C GLU A 343 -45.35 1.83 -2.60
N VAL A 344 -44.42 2.42 -1.85
CA VAL A 344 -42.97 2.17 -1.95
C VAL A 344 -42.40 1.51 -0.71
N SER A 345 -41.22 0.90 -0.85
CA SER A 345 -40.54 0.25 0.27
C SER A 345 -40.09 1.27 1.33
N ALA A 346 -40.33 0.97 2.61
CA ALA A 346 -39.97 1.83 3.73
C ALA A 346 -38.44 2.04 3.88
N GLN A 347 -37.67 0.97 3.69
CA GLN A 347 -36.22 0.95 3.94
C GLN A 347 -35.44 2.05 3.18
N PRO A 348 -35.57 2.22 1.84
CA PRO A 348 -34.85 3.27 1.13
C PRO A 348 -35.30 4.68 1.54
N VAL A 349 -36.58 4.89 1.82
CA VAL A 349 -37.08 6.19 2.30
C VAL A 349 -36.46 6.56 3.65
N GLN A 350 -36.50 5.64 4.61
CA GLN A 350 -35.88 5.83 5.93
C GLN A 350 -34.37 6.04 5.86
N ALA A 351 -33.69 5.39 4.90
CA ALA A 351 -32.26 5.56 4.68
C ALA A 351 -31.94 6.97 4.15
N VAL A 352 -32.73 7.51 3.21
CA VAL A 352 -32.58 8.90 2.73
C VAL A 352 -32.86 9.90 3.84
N GLU A 353 -33.90 9.69 4.66
CA GLU A 353 -34.14 10.53 5.85
C GLU A 353 -32.97 10.46 6.86
N GLY A 354 -32.36 9.28 7.01
CA GLY A 354 -31.15 9.09 7.82
C GLY A 354 -29.98 9.93 7.30
N VAL A 355 -29.79 9.96 5.98
CA VAL A 355 -28.79 10.81 5.32
C VAL A 355 -29.09 12.30 5.55
N MET A 356 -30.34 12.74 5.50
CA MET A 356 -30.68 14.14 5.78
C MET A 356 -30.27 14.56 7.20
N ARG A 357 -30.49 13.69 8.19
CA ARG A 357 -30.03 13.89 9.58
C ARG A 357 -28.51 13.85 9.73
N ALA A 358 -27.82 13.04 8.92
CA ALA A 358 -26.38 12.79 9.02
C ALA A 358 -25.60 13.20 7.77
N LYS A 359 -26.03 14.29 7.09
CA LYS A 359 -25.47 14.74 5.80
C LYS A 359 -23.97 15.01 5.82
N TYR A 360 -23.39 15.27 6.99
CA TYR A 360 -21.94 15.45 7.16
C TYR A 360 -21.14 14.16 6.87
N LEU A 361 -21.78 12.98 6.92
CA LEU A 361 -21.14 11.70 6.60
C LEU A 361 -20.83 11.54 5.11
N LEU A 362 -21.48 12.32 4.24
CA LEU A 362 -21.20 12.34 2.81
C LEU A 362 -19.99 13.22 2.45
N ARG A 363 -19.42 13.96 3.40
CA ARG A 363 -18.25 14.83 3.16
C ARG A 363 -17.01 13.98 2.89
N ASP A 364 -16.22 14.40 1.89
CA ASP A 364 -14.95 13.73 1.63
C ASP A 364 -13.97 14.00 2.78
N ARG A 365 -13.42 12.92 3.33
CA ARG A 365 -12.44 12.95 4.42
C ARG A 365 -10.99 12.89 3.92
N THR A 366 -10.78 12.98 2.60
CA THR A 366 -9.45 13.09 2.01
C THR A 366 -8.93 14.52 2.17
N VAL A 367 -7.96 14.69 3.07
CA VAL A 367 -7.43 16.00 3.45
C VAL A 367 -6.63 16.63 2.32
N LEU A 368 -5.78 15.86 1.62
CA LEU A 368 -4.91 16.37 0.57
C LEU A 368 -5.05 15.53 -0.70
N ARG A 369 -5.45 16.18 -1.81
CA ARG A 369 -5.63 15.57 -3.13
C ARG A 369 -4.51 15.99 -4.09
N VAL A 370 -3.28 15.58 -3.78
CA VAL A 370 -2.13 15.72 -4.69
C VAL A 370 -1.61 14.33 -5.04
N ASN A 371 -0.98 14.16 -6.20
CA ASN A 371 -0.33 12.91 -6.56
C ASN A 371 1.10 12.89 -5.99
N PRO A 372 1.41 12.03 -4.98
CA PRO A 372 2.73 12.01 -4.35
C PRO A 372 3.89 11.83 -5.34
N SER A 373 3.68 11.11 -6.44
CA SER A 373 4.71 10.86 -7.45
C SER A 373 5.07 12.08 -8.31
N ARG A 374 4.15 13.07 -8.37
CA ARG A 374 4.35 14.34 -9.09
C ARG A 374 4.89 15.44 -8.19
N VAL A 375 4.91 15.22 -6.86
CA VAL A 375 5.45 16.21 -5.93
C VAL A 375 6.96 16.29 -6.09
N ASP A 376 7.47 17.50 -6.32
CA ASP A 376 8.88 17.78 -6.51
C ASP A 376 9.44 18.82 -5.54
N ALA A 377 8.58 19.58 -4.85
CA ALA A 377 8.97 20.48 -3.78
C ALA A 377 8.00 20.41 -2.59
N ILE A 378 8.56 20.51 -1.38
CA ILE A 378 7.80 20.60 -0.12
C ILE A 378 8.49 21.66 0.75
N ASP A 379 7.73 22.62 1.26
CA ASP A 379 8.18 23.52 2.31
C ASP A 379 7.40 23.20 3.58
N ILE A 380 8.11 23.08 4.70
CA ILE A 380 7.51 22.87 6.02
C ILE A 380 8.00 23.98 6.94
N GLU A 381 7.08 24.70 7.56
CA GLU A 381 7.38 25.64 8.63
C GLU A 381 6.82 25.05 9.93
N THR A 382 7.71 24.73 10.88
CA THR A 382 7.35 24.09 12.15
C THR A 382 8.33 24.52 13.23
N ASN A 383 7.87 24.76 14.46
CA ASN A 383 8.73 25.13 15.60
C ASN A 383 9.70 26.32 15.33
N GLY A 384 9.33 27.25 14.43
CA GLY A 384 10.19 28.35 14.01
C GLY A 384 11.34 27.98 13.07
N GLU A 385 11.40 26.73 12.61
CA GLU A 385 12.32 26.24 11.58
C GLU A 385 11.60 26.16 10.23
N LYS A 386 12.28 26.62 9.17
CA LYS A 386 11.87 26.41 7.78
C LYS A 386 12.67 25.25 7.19
N ILE A 387 11.96 24.25 6.68
CA ILE A 387 12.50 23.05 6.05
C ILE A 387 12.11 23.10 4.58
N GLU A 388 13.09 23.03 3.68
CA GLU A 388 12.85 23.02 2.25
C GLU A 388 13.34 21.70 1.66
N LEU A 389 12.42 20.88 1.17
CA LEU A 389 12.70 19.63 0.47
C LEU A 389 12.54 19.85 -1.03
N ARG A 390 13.54 19.48 -1.82
CA ARG A 390 13.49 19.57 -3.28
C ARG A 390 13.92 18.25 -3.90
N ARG A 391 13.24 17.86 -4.97
CA ARG A 391 13.66 16.74 -5.80
C ARG A 391 14.78 17.19 -6.72
N VAL A 392 15.93 16.49 -6.67
CA VAL A 392 17.12 16.75 -7.49
C VAL A 392 17.56 15.44 -8.12
N GLY A 393 17.52 15.36 -9.45
CA GLY A 393 17.71 14.11 -10.17
C GLY A 393 16.69 13.05 -9.74
N LEU A 394 17.17 11.91 -9.25
CA LEU A 394 16.33 10.81 -8.78
C LEU A 394 16.01 10.86 -7.28
N GLY A 395 16.63 11.76 -6.52
CA GLY A 395 16.56 11.80 -5.05
C GLY A 395 15.95 13.08 -4.49
N TRP A 396 15.77 13.08 -3.17
CA TRP A 396 15.37 14.27 -2.41
C TRP A 396 16.60 14.92 -1.76
N GLN A 397 16.61 16.24 -1.70
CA GLN A 397 17.55 17.05 -0.94
C GLN A 397 16.77 17.87 0.10
N VAL A 398 17.34 18.03 1.29
CA VAL A 398 16.87 18.95 2.32
C VAL A 398 17.84 20.12 2.41
N TYR A 399 17.30 21.34 2.46
CA TYR A 399 18.08 22.57 2.50
C TYR A 399 17.95 23.24 3.86
N ASP A 400 19.03 23.84 4.32
CA ASP A 400 19.04 24.74 5.49
C ASP A 400 18.73 26.19 5.10
N ALA A 401 18.70 27.07 6.11
CA ALA A 401 18.43 28.50 5.94
C ALA A 401 19.47 29.22 5.06
N GLU A 402 20.70 28.70 5.00
CA GLU A 402 21.79 29.23 4.16
C GLU A 402 21.71 28.72 2.72
N GLY A 403 20.80 27.78 2.43
CA GLY A 403 20.60 27.18 1.12
C GLY A 403 21.56 26.05 0.81
N LYS A 404 22.27 25.50 1.80
CA LYS A 404 23.12 24.32 1.64
C LYS A 404 22.25 23.06 1.61
N GLY A 405 22.30 22.33 0.49
CA GLY A 405 21.56 21.08 0.30
C GLY A 405 22.29 19.87 0.87
N ARG A 406 21.52 18.93 1.41
CA ARG A 406 22.01 17.60 1.82
C ARG A 406 21.05 16.52 1.34
N PRO A 407 21.53 15.31 1.01
CA PRO A 407 20.64 14.20 0.68
C PRO A 407 19.61 13.99 1.78
N ALA A 408 18.34 13.92 1.38
CA ALA A 408 17.25 13.68 2.30
C ALA A 408 16.93 12.19 2.41
N LYS A 409 16.48 11.78 3.59
CA LYS A 409 15.97 10.45 3.88
C LYS A 409 14.66 10.23 3.13
N THR A 410 14.74 9.56 1.97
CA THR A 410 13.57 9.29 1.10
C THR A 410 12.39 8.69 1.85
N SER A 411 12.63 7.76 2.79
CA SER A 411 11.53 7.15 3.56
C SER A 411 10.77 8.16 4.42
N ALA A 412 11.44 9.17 4.99
CA ALA A 412 10.78 10.20 5.79
C ALA A 412 9.88 11.12 4.94
N VAL A 413 10.32 11.45 3.71
CA VAL A 413 9.53 12.24 2.75
C VAL A 413 8.33 11.43 2.25
N THR A 414 8.54 10.18 1.87
CA THR A 414 7.48 9.28 1.40
C THR A 414 6.43 9.02 2.49
N GLU A 415 6.85 8.79 3.73
CA GLU A 415 5.93 8.59 4.86
C GLU A 415 5.05 9.82 5.11
N LEU A 416 5.63 11.03 5.08
CA LEU A 416 4.88 12.28 5.17
C LEU A 416 3.84 12.37 4.04
N LEU A 417 4.27 12.24 2.78
CA LEU A 417 3.38 12.37 1.62
C LEU A 417 2.26 11.34 1.66
N ASN A 418 2.60 10.06 1.85
CA ASN A 418 1.63 8.97 1.91
C ASN A 418 0.59 9.20 3.01
N ARG A 419 1.02 9.70 4.17
CA ARG A 419 0.09 9.97 5.25
C ARG A 419 -0.83 11.14 4.94
N LEU A 420 -0.29 12.26 4.45
CA LEU A 420 -1.08 13.45 4.17
C LEU A 420 -2.06 13.25 3.01
N THR A 421 -1.73 12.39 2.03
CA THR A 421 -2.61 12.03 0.90
C THR A 421 -3.42 10.76 1.13
N ALA A 422 -3.46 10.23 2.36
CA ALA A 422 -4.24 9.03 2.64
C ALA A 422 -5.74 9.29 2.40
N ARG A 423 -6.41 8.34 1.74
CA ARG A 423 -7.87 8.37 1.62
C ARG A 423 -8.46 8.28 3.02
N GLN A 424 -9.49 9.08 3.30
CA GLN A 424 -10.14 9.13 4.61
C GLN A 424 -9.19 9.48 5.78
N LEU A 425 -8.20 10.35 5.55
CA LEU A 425 -7.31 10.81 6.62
C LEU A 425 -8.04 11.55 7.73
N ALA A 426 -9.04 12.37 7.39
CA ALA A 426 -9.79 13.13 8.39
C ALA A 426 -10.68 12.19 9.22
N THR A 427 -10.69 12.37 10.54
CA THR A 427 -11.56 11.62 11.44
C THR A 427 -12.97 12.21 11.46
N SER A 428 -13.07 13.53 11.36
CA SER A 428 -14.31 14.29 11.36
C SER A 428 -14.04 15.73 10.88
N PHE A 429 -15.02 16.61 11.03
CA PHE A 429 -14.92 18.01 10.62
C PHE A 429 -15.26 18.93 11.80
N PRO A 430 -14.62 20.10 11.90
CA PRO A 430 -15.02 21.14 12.84
C PRO A 430 -16.49 21.53 12.68
N PRO A 431 -17.17 21.91 13.78
CA PRO A 431 -18.48 22.56 13.71
C PRO A 431 -18.42 23.81 12.81
N PRO A 432 -19.50 24.13 12.08
CA PRO A 432 -19.58 25.38 11.32
C PRO A 432 -19.37 26.61 12.22
N GLY A 433 -18.67 27.63 11.70
CA GLY A 433 -18.52 28.92 12.35
C GLY A 433 -17.47 29.01 13.47
N VAL A 434 -16.64 28.00 13.67
CA VAL A 434 -15.50 28.10 14.61
C VAL A 434 -14.50 29.17 14.09
N PRO A 435 -14.12 30.18 14.89
CA PRO A 435 -13.17 31.22 14.48
C PRO A 435 -11.76 30.68 14.18
N GLU A 436 -11.06 31.27 13.21
CA GLU A 436 -9.70 30.84 12.79
C GLU A 436 -8.69 30.83 13.95
N ASP A 437 -8.78 31.80 14.87
CA ASP A 437 -7.90 31.89 16.05
C ASP A 437 -8.12 30.72 17.01
N LYS A 438 -9.36 30.27 17.20
CA LYS A 438 -9.66 29.11 18.06
C LYS A 438 -9.16 27.80 17.45
N MET A 439 -9.10 27.73 16.12
CA MET A 439 -8.52 26.58 15.43
C MET A 439 -6.99 26.64 15.38
N GLY A 440 -6.38 27.79 15.69
CA GLY A 440 -4.93 27.99 15.65
C GLY A 440 -4.39 28.27 14.25
N PHE A 441 -5.21 28.76 13.31
CA PHE A 441 -4.75 29.03 11.94
C PHE A 441 -4.13 30.42 11.74
N ALA A 442 -4.32 31.36 12.68
CA ALA A 442 -3.63 32.65 12.64
C ALA A 442 -2.12 32.52 12.89
N LYS A 443 -1.73 31.54 13.70
CA LYS A 443 -0.34 31.12 13.91
C LYS A 443 -0.29 29.59 13.93
N PRO A 444 -0.27 28.93 12.76
CA PRO A 444 -0.30 27.48 12.68
C PRO A 444 0.93 26.88 13.38
N ALA A 445 0.73 25.74 14.04
CA ALA A 445 1.81 24.97 14.62
C ALA A 445 2.71 24.37 13.52
N VAL A 446 2.11 24.00 12.39
CA VAL A 446 2.82 23.58 11.17
C VAL A 446 2.15 24.16 9.94
N GLU A 447 2.92 24.71 9.00
CA GLU A 447 2.48 24.96 7.63
C GLU A 447 3.26 24.05 6.66
N VAL A 448 2.56 23.24 5.87
CA VAL A 448 3.13 22.43 4.78
C VAL A 448 2.68 23.01 3.44
N LYS A 449 3.60 23.30 2.53
CA LYS A 449 3.33 23.72 1.15
C LYS A 449 3.88 22.66 0.21
N LEU A 450 3.08 22.25 -0.77
CA LEU A 450 3.47 21.20 -1.73
C LEU A 450 3.27 21.69 -3.16
N TRP A 451 4.17 21.26 -4.05
CA TRP A 451 4.09 21.54 -5.48
C TRP A 451 4.15 20.24 -6.28
N GLU A 452 3.24 20.11 -7.24
CA GLU A 452 3.31 19.10 -8.31
C GLU A 452 3.98 19.69 -9.54
N GLY A 453 5.28 19.42 -9.73
CA GLY A 453 6.04 19.97 -10.87
C GLY A 453 6.32 21.47 -10.74
N GLY A 454 6.57 21.96 -9.53
CA GLY A 454 6.78 23.39 -9.25
C GLY A 454 8.23 23.86 -9.30
N ILE A 455 9.21 22.96 -9.46
CA ILE A 455 10.61 23.35 -9.59
C ILE A 455 10.83 24.05 -10.95
N VAL A 456 11.36 25.27 -10.89
CA VAL A 456 11.75 26.03 -12.09
C VAL A 456 12.92 25.35 -12.79
N LYS A 457 12.75 25.02 -14.07
CA LYS A 457 13.82 24.48 -14.91
C LYS A 457 14.70 25.61 -15.43
N GLU A 458 15.95 25.64 -15.01
CA GLU A 458 16.96 26.58 -15.54
C GLU A 458 17.69 25.95 -16.74
N GLU A 459 18.03 26.74 -17.77
CA GLU A 459 18.74 26.25 -18.98
C GLU A 459 20.16 25.74 -18.68
N LYS A 460 20.80 26.30 -17.64
CA LYS A 460 22.13 25.91 -17.15
C LYS A 460 22.12 25.91 -15.62
N PRO A 461 21.55 24.86 -14.99
CA PRO A 461 21.44 24.82 -13.54
C PRO A 461 22.82 24.67 -12.92
N ASP A 462 23.16 25.54 -11.96
CA ASP A 462 24.27 25.28 -11.05
C ASP A 462 23.91 24.04 -10.22
N PRO A 463 24.67 22.92 -10.32
CA PRO A 463 24.36 21.69 -9.60
C PRO A 463 24.36 21.86 -8.08
N ASN A 464 24.96 22.93 -7.55
CA ASN A 464 25.01 23.23 -6.12
C ASN A 464 23.93 24.24 -5.67
N ALA A 465 23.24 24.89 -6.60
CA ALA A 465 22.20 25.85 -6.26
C ALA A 465 20.92 25.14 -5.81
N LYS A 466 20.25 25.71 -4.80
CA LYS A 466 18.94 25.25 -4.34
C LYS A 466 17.87 25.45 -5.44
N PRO A 467 17.17 24.40 -5.90
CA PRO A 467 16.07 24.53 -6.83
C PRO A 467 14.96 25.43 -6.28
N LYS A 468 14.50 26.36 -7.10
CA LYS A 468 13.47 27.33 -6.73
C LYS A 468 12.08 26.80 -7.07
N ALA A 469 11.14 26.96 -6.14
CA ALA A 469 9.71 26.74 -6.36
C ALA A 469 8.99 28.10 -6.23
N THR A 470 8.89 28.83 -7.34
CA THR A 470 8.37 30.22 -7.35
C THR A 470 6.88 30.31 -7.70
N ALA A 471 6.30 29.26 -8.30
CA ALA A 471 4.87 29.20 -8.55
C ALA A 471 4.10 29.12 -7.21
N PRO A 472 2.83 29.54 -7.15
CA PRO A 472 1.97 29.23 -6.01
C PRO A 472 1.95 27.72 -5.74
N ALA A 473 1.95 27.34 -4.46
CA ALA A 473 1.86 25.94 -4.05
C ALA A 473 0.57 25.31 -4.61
N THR A 474 0.68 24.08 -5.12
CA THR A 474 -0.46 23.27 -5.56
C THR A 474 -1.45 23.08 -4.41
N ALA A 475 -0.94 22.87 -3.20
CA ALA A 475 -1.74 22.83 -1.99
C ALA A 475 -0.94 23.32 -0.78
N ARG A 476 -1.64 23.91 0.18
CA ARG A 476 -1.12 24.22 1.51
C ARG A 476 -1.95 23.50 2.56
N LEU A 477 -1.30 22.98 3.59
CA LEU A 477 -1.93 22.33 4.73
C LEU A 477 -1.44 23.00 6.01
N LEU A 478 -2.36 23.59 6.76
CA LEU A 478 -2.08 24.21 8.06
C LEU A 478 -2.51 23.24 9.15
N PHE A 479 -1.65 23.01 10.15
CA PHE A 479 -2.02 22.33 11.39
C PHE A 479 -2.10 23.36 12.52
N GLY A 480 -3.23 23.37 13.21
CA GLY A 480 -3.53 24.31 14.27
C GLY A 480 -3.44 23.70 15.66
N HIS A 481 -4.40 24.05 16.52
CA HIS A 481 -4.45 23.54 17.89
C HIS A 481 -4.87 22.07 17.94
N LYS A 482 -4.46 21.38 19.01
CA LYS A 482 -5.01 20.07 19.36
C LYS A 482 -6.41 20.25 19.93
N ASP A 483 -7.30 19.30 19.65
CA ASP A 483 -8.63 19.23 20.25
C ASP A 483 -8.79 17.96 21.10
N VAL A 484 -9.96 17.76 21.71
CA VAL A 484 -10.28 16.59 22.53
C VAL A 484 -10.25 15.31 21.68
N GLY A 485 -9.64 14.24 22.21
CA GLY A 485 -9.63 12.91 21.57
C GLY A 485 -8.47 12.67 20.59
N ASP A 486 -7.29 13.23 20.86
CA ASP A 486 -6.05 13.03 20.07
C ASP A 486 -6.16 13.42 18.59
N VAL A 487 -6.96 14.45 18.30
CA VAL A 487 -7.08 15.06 16.97
C VAL A 487 -6.53 16.48 16.93
N VAL A 488 -6.20 16.95 15.73
CA VAL A 488 -5.64 18.28 15.46
C VAL A 488 -6.48 18.98 14.40
N TYR A 489 -6.74 20.27 14.58
CA TYR A 489 -7.34 21.10 13.52
C TYR A 489 -6.39 21.15 12.32
N ALA A 490 -6.90 20.83 11.14
CA ALA A 490 -6.15 20.96 9.89
C ALA A 490 -6.97 21.74 8.86
N ARG A 491 -6.30 22.62 8.11
CA ARG A 491 -6.90 23.39 7.01
C ARG A 491 -6.16 23.16 5.72
N ARG A 492 -6.84 22.59 4.73
CA ARG A 492 -6.38 22.56 3.33
C ARG A 492 -6.70 23.89 2.67
N ILE A 493 -5.74 24.43 1.92
CA ILE A 493 -5.91 25.57 1.03
C ILE A 493 -5.45 25.18 -0.38
N VAL A 494 -6.35 25.27 -1.37
CA VAL A 494 -6.05 25.03 -2.80
C VAL A 494 -6.56 26.22 -3.59
N GLY A 495 -5.65 26.99 -4.20
CA GLY A 495 -6.02 28.27 -4.80
C GLY A 495 -6.65 29.21 -3.76
N LYS A 496 -7.95 29.50 -3.92
CA LYS A 496 -8.74 30.32 -2.98
C LYS A 496 -9.60 29.48 -2.03
N ASP A 497 -9.75 28.19 -2.30
CA ASP A 497 -10.66 27.31 -1.56
C ASP A 497 -10.02 26.84 -0.25
N LYS A 498 -10.78 26.89 0.83
CA LYS A 498 -10.40 26.40 2.16
C LYS A 498 -11.31 25.25 2.58
N ALA A 499 -10.74 24.23 3.22
CA ALA A 499 -11.50 23.15 3.84
C ALA A 499 -10.86 22.76 5.17
N ASP A 500 -11.70 22.61 6.20
CA ASP A 500 -11.27 22.36 7.57
C ASP A 500 -11.62 20.94 8.00
N PHE A 501 -10.69 20.30 8.71
CA PHE A 501 -10.74 18.89 9.09
C PHE A 501 -10.24 18.72 10.53
N PHE A 502 -10.70 17.66 11.17
CA PHE A 502 -9.96 17.04 12.25
C PHE A 502 -9.11 15.90 11.69
N VAL A 503 -7.82 15.91 12.01
CA VAL A 503 -6.88 14.86 11.59
C VAL A 503 -6.24 14.19 12.80
N PRO A 504 -5.85 12.91 12.71
CA PRO A 504 -5.19 12.21 13.81
C PRO A 504 -3.85 12.86 14.20
N GLN A 505 -3.51 12.76 15.48
CA GLN A 505 -2.26 13.31 16.03
C GLN A 505 -1.00 12.84 15.29
N ASP A 506 -0.95 11.61 14.78
CA ASP A 506 0.25 11.12 14.11
C ASP A 506 0.50 11.81 12.75
N ALA A 507 -0.55 12.27 12.05
CA ALA A 507 -0.39 13.08 10.84
C ALA A 507 0.27 14.43 11.17
N TYR A 508 -0.12 15.03 12.29
CA TYR A 508 0.56 16.21 12.84
C TYR A 508 2.00 15.91 13.27
N GLN A 509 2.27 14.76 13.89
CA GLN A 509 3.63 14.37 14.30
C GLN A 509 4.56 14.23 13.09
N LEU A 510 4.09 13.63 11.99
CA LEU A 510 4.87 13.55 10.77
C LEU A 510 5.13 14.92 10.14
N ALA A 511 4.13 15.80 10.13
CA ALA A 511 4.26 17.15 9.59
C ALA A 511 5.14 18.06 10.46
N SER A 512 5.21 17.81 11.77
CA SER A 512 6.00 18.61 12.73
C SER A 512 7.45 18.14 12.90
N ARG A 513 7.89 17.11 12.17
CA ARG A 513 9.28 16.62 12.15
C ARG A 513 10.27 17.77 11.95
N GLY A 514 11.35 17.75 12.72
CA GLY A 514 12.44 18.71 12.57
C GLY A 514 13.29 18.41 11.33
N ARG A 515 14.05 19.41 10.86
CA ARG A 515 14.88 19.27 9.65
C ARG A 515 15.87 18.10 9.71
N LEU A 516 16.45 17.85 10.89
CA LEU A 516 17.44 16.79 11.09
C LEU A 516 16.85 15.38 10.83
N GLU A 517 15.55 15.18 11.00
CA GLU A 517 14.87 13.91 10.75
C GLU A 517 14.70 13.61 9.25
N TYR A 518 14.82 14.64 8.42
CA TYR A 518 14.81 14.51 6.96
C TYR A 518 16.20 14.31 6.36
N ILE A 519 17.29 14.44 7.12
CA ILE A 519 18.66 14.24 6.59
C ILE A 519 18.97 12.74 6.45
N ASP A 520 19.58 12.32 5.34
CA ASP A 520 20.08 10.95 5.19
C ASP A 520 21.27 10.70 6.11
N ALA A 521 21.05 9.81 7.08
CA ALA A 521 22.04 9.40 8.08
C ALA A 521 22.83 8.14 7.68
N SER A 522 22.77 7.69 6.42
CA SER A 522 23.56 6.55 5.94
C SER A 522 25.06 6.74 6.19
N LEU A 523 25.79 5.69 6.55
CA LEU A 523 27.26 5.70 6.56
C LEU A 523 27.77 5.00 5.30
N LYS A 524 28.96 5.37 4.81
CA LYS A 524 29.58 4.66 3.69
C LYS A 524 29.88 3.21 4.12
N PRO A 525 29.31 2.19 3.46
CA PRO A 525 29.56 0.81 3.82
C PRO A 525 31.00 0.41 3.46
N PHE A 526 31.56 -0.52 4.22
CA PHE A 526 32.82 -1.18 3.91
C PHE A 526 32.76 -2.63 4.41
N GLY A 527 33.50 -3.53 3.77
CA GLY A 527 33.60 -4.92 4.21
C GLY A 527 34.75 -5.09 5.21
N ALA A 528 34.52 -5.83 6.30
CA ALA A 528 35.56 -6.14 7.29
C ALA A 528 36.78 -6.83 6.64
N ASP A 529 36.55 -7.75 5.69
CA ASP A 529 37.61 -8.46 4.97
C ASP A 529 38.42 -7.58 4.01
N ALA A 530 38.00 -6.34 3.75
CA ALA A 530 38.76 -5.38 2.96
C ALA A 530 39.65 -4.47 3.81
N VAL A 531 39.57 -4.53 5.15
CA VAL A 531 40.33 -3.66 6.04
C VAL A 531 41.77 -4.18 6.17
N LEU A 532 42.77 -3.38 5.80
CA LEU A 532 44.19 -3.75 5.91
C LEU A 532 44.84 -3.19 7.18
N LYS A 533 44.31 -2.09 7.71
CA LYS A 533 44.79 -1.42 8.91
C LYS A 533 43.64 -1.02 9.80
N LEU A 534 43.76 -1.26 11.11
CA LEU A 534 42.83 -0.82 12.15
C LEU A 534 43.62 -0.10 13.24
N THR A 535 43.28 1.16 13.47
CA THR A 535 43.87 1.96 14.55
C THR A 535 42.75 2.43 15.49
N PHE A 536 42.91 2.28 16.80
CA PHE A 536 41.96 2.83 17.75
C PHE A 536 42.62 3.29 19.06
N THR A 537 42.00 4.27 19.71
CA THR A 537 42.46 4.79 21.01
C THR A 537 41.71 4.13 22.15
N HIS A 538 42.43 3.65 23.16
CA HIS A 538 41.86 3.17 24.42
C HIS A 538 42.61 3.82 25.59
N GLY A 539 41.93 4.71 26.31
CA GLY A 539 42.58 5.58 27.29
C GLY A 539 43.66 6.43 26.63
N LYS A 540 44.90 6.31 27.09
CA LYS A 540 46.07 6.97 26.50
C LYS A 540 46.82 6.11 25.47
N GLU A 541 46.45 4.84 25.33
CA GLU A 541 47.11 3.93 24.40
C GLU A 541 46.50 4.04 22.99
N VAL A 542 47.36 3.89 21.98
CA VAL A 542 46.96 3.77 20.58
C VAL A 542 47.28 2.35 20.13
N PHE A 543 46.24 1.60 19.81
CA PHE A 543 46.37 0.30 19.16
C PHE A 543 46.52 0.54 17.67
N ASP A 544 47.62 0.05 17.10
CA ASP A 544 47.89 0.13 15.67
C ASP A 544 48.07 -1.29 15.13
N LEU A 545 47.12 -1.74 14.31
CA LEU A 545 47.02 -3.11 13.82
C LEU A 545 47.08 -3.12 12.30
N GLU A 546 47.92 -3.98 11.74
CA GLU A 546 48.10 -4.09 10.31
C GLU A 546 48.19 -5.56 9.88
N ARG A 547 47.68 -5.87 8.70
CA ARG A 547 47.85 -7.18 8.06
C ARG A 547 48.31 -7.02 6.62
N PRO A 548 48.99 -8.04 6.05
CA PRO A 548 49.29 -8.04 4.63
C PRO A 548 48.01 -8.13 3.79
N ASP A 549 48.07 -7.60 2.57
CA ASP A 549 47.04 -7.82 1.54
C ASP A 549 47.25 -9.19 0.87
N ASP A 550 46.99 -10.26 1.64
CA ASP A 550 47.20 -11.66 1.21
C ASP A 550 45.91 -12.36 0.74
N GLY A 551 44.82 -11.60 0.59
CA GLY A 551 43.52 -12.10 0.14
C GLY A 551 42.75 -12.94 1.15
N LYS A 552 43.25 -13.15 2.37
CA LYS A 552 42.54 -13.91 3.40
C LYS A 552 41.44 -13.08 4.08
N PRO A 553 40.37 -13.73 4.57
CA PRO A 553 39.41 -13.09 5.47
C PRO A 553 40.10 -12.46 6.69
N ALA A 554 39.54 -11.39 7.25
CA ALA A 554 40.16 -10.71 8.39
C ALA A 554 40.29 -11.64 9.61
N ALA A 555 39.38 -12.59 9.79
CA ALA A 555 39.44 -13.64 10.82
C ALA A 555 40.57 -14.69 10.64
N GLN A 556 41.23 -14.75 9.48
CA GLN A 556 42.29 -15.73 9.16
C GLN A 556 43.63 -15.06 8.82
N ALA A 557 43.66 -13.73 8.81
CA ALA A 557 44.83 -12.96 8.43
C ALA A 557 45.85 -12.86 9.56
N ALA A 558 47.12 -12.74 9.20
CA ALA A 558 48.21 -12.54 10.14
C ALA A 558 48.29 -11.07 10.56
N TRP A 559 47.46 -10.67 11.52
CA TRP A 559 47.47 -9.33 12.08
C TRP A 559 48.67 -9.11 13.00
N LYS A 560 49.36 -7.99 12.80
CA LYS A 560 50.50 -7.54 13.58
C LYS A 560 50.15 -6.29 14.37
N ILE A 561 50.59 -6.25 15.62
CA ILE A 561 50.49 -5.09 16.50
C ILE A 561 51.74 -4.22 16.32
N ASN A 562 51.54 -2.99 15.85
CA ASN A 562 52.57 -1.96 15.73
C ASN A 562 52.58 -1.00 16.94
N GLY A 563 51.49 -0.93 17.69
CA GLY A 563 51.36 -0.18 18.95
C GLY A 563 50.19 -0.72 19.80
N PRO A 564 50.20 -0.54 21.13
CA PRO A 564 51.14 0.24 21.94
C PRO A 564 52.54 -0.40 22.06
N GLU A 565 53.56 0.36 22.48
CA GLU A 565 54.98 -0.06 22.47
C GLU A 565 55.23 -1.39 23.22
N ARG A 566 54.49 -1.62 24.32
CA ARG A 566 54.53 -2.89 25.08
C ARG A 566 54.15 -4.12 24.24
N LEU A 567 53.26 -3.96 23.26
CA LEU A 567 52.76 -5.01 22.35
C LEU A 567 53.40 -4.97 20.96
N LYS A 568 54.27 -4.01 20.68
CA LYS A 568 54.86 -3.85 19.36
C LYS A 568 55.60 -5.10 18.90
N GLY A 569 55.28 -5.54 17.69
CA GLY A 569 55.79 -6.76 17.05
C GLY A 569 54.99 -8.02 17.36
N ARG A 570 53.99 -7.97 18.25
CA ARG A 570 53.19 -9.14 18.63
C ARG A 570 52.12 -9.47 17.59
N PRO A 571 51.72 -10.75 17.47
CA PRO A 571 50.52 -11.12 16.74
C PRO A 571 49.26 -10.63 17.46
N ALA A 572 48.25 -10.27 16.69
CA ALA A 572 46.92 -9.96 17.18
C ALA A 572 45.95 -11.11 16.86
N ASP A 573 44.92 -11.28 17.70
CA ASP A 573 43.87 -12.27 17.49
C ASP A 573 42.96 -11.83 16.34
N ALA A 574 43.02 -12.58 15.24
CA ALA A 574 42.27 -12.29 14.03
C ALA A 574 40.75 -12.37 14.23
N GLY A 575 40.27 -13.27 15.09
CA GLY A 575 38.85 -13.43 15.40
C GLY A 575 38.30 -12.21 16.15
N LYS A 576 39.03 -11.74 17.17
CA LYS A 576 38.67 -10.52 17.91
C LYS A 576 38.68 -9.29 17.01
N ILE A 577 39.64 -9.19 16.09
CA ILE A 577 39.68 -8.08 15.11
C ILE A 577 38.48 -8.14 14.16
N GLN A 578 38.14 -9.33 13.64
CA GLN A 578 36.94 -9.50 12.81
C GLN A 578 35.68 -9.03 13.54
N GLU A 579 35.51 -9.37 14.81
CA GLU A 579 34.36 -8.96 15.62
C GLU A 579 34.24 -7.43 15.72
N LEU A 580 35.35 -6.75 16.02
CA LEU A 580 35.42 -5.28 16.07
C LEU A 580 35.03 -4.65 14.73
N LEU A 581 35.59 -5.16 13.63
CA LEU A 581 35.33 -4.64 12.28
C LEU A 581 33.88 -4.89 11.84
N ASN A 582 33.30 -6.03 12.20
CA ASN A 582 31.90 -6.33 11.90
C ASN A 582 30.97 -5.32 12.56
N HIS A 583 31.12 -5.07 13.87
CA HIS A 583 30.30 -4.09 14.59
C HIS A 583 30.43 -2.68 14.00
N LEU A 584 31.64 -2.29 13.56
CA LEU A 584 31.86 -1.00 12.92
C LEU A 584 31.22 -0.92 11.51
N SER A 585 31.30 -2.00 10.72
CA SER A 585 30.74 -2.06 9.35
C SER A 585 29.20 -2.03 9.33
N PHE A 586 28.57 -2.61 10.35
CA PHE A 586 27.11 -2.63 10.51
C PHE A 586 26.59 -1.48 11.37
N LEU A 587 27.45 -0.55 11.78
CA LEU A 587 27.04 0.60 12.56
C LEU A 587 25.99 1.41 11.77
N ARG A 588 24.85 1.69 12.41
CA ARG A 588 23.76 2.47 11.84
C ARG A 588 23.44 3.65 12.76
N PRO A 589 23.52 4.88 12.25
CA PRO A 589 22.96 6.04 12.92
C PRO A 589 21.47 5.87 13.18
N THR A 590 21.06 6.13 14.43
CA THR A 590 19.64 6.17 14.82
C THR A 590 19.06 7.56 14.57
N LYS A 591 19.89 8.60 14.71
CA LYS A 591 19.49 10.00 14.57
C LYS A 591 20.66 10.87 14.12
N VAL A 592 20.36 11.97 13.42
CA VAL A 592 21.30 13.09 13.24
C VAL A 592 21.20 14.01 14.47
N ALA A 593 22.27 14.08 15.26
CA ALA A 593 22.34 14.89 16.48
C ALA A 593 22.61 16.37 16.17
N SER A 594 23.46 16.63 15.18
CA SER A 594 23.81 17.97 14.73
C SER A 594 24.31 17.93 13.30
N ASP A 595 23.92 18.92 12.50
CA ASP A 595 24.53 19.20 11.21
C ASP A 595 25.43 20.44 11.21
N ARG A 596 25.62 21.02 12.40
CA ARG A 596 26.59 22.06 12.71
C ARG A 596 27.85 21.42 13.27
N VAL A 597 28.97 21.63 12.58
CA VAL A 597 30.29 21.08 12.93
C VAL A 597 31.27 22.17 13.38
N THR A 598 30.78 23.13 14.17
CA THR A 598 31.63 24.15 14.81
C THR A 598 32.40 23.53 15.98
N GLU A 599 33.57 24.09 16.30
CA GLU A 599 34.43 23.60 17.37
C GLU A 599 33.70 23.49 18.71
N ASP A 600 32.91 24.50 19.09
CA ASP A 600 32.09 24.48 20.31
C ASP A 600 31.12 23.30 20.38
N VAL A 601 30.46 22.98 19.24
CA VAL A 601 29.51 21.87 19.18
C VAL A 601 30.25 20.54 19.27
N LEU A 602 31.37 20.41 18.56
CA LEU A 602 32.18 19.19 18.58
C LEU A 602 32.80 18.92 19.96
N ASN A 603 33.23 19.97 20.67
CA ASN A 603 33.72 19.89 22.05
C ASN A 603 32.61 19.47 23.01
N ARG A 604 31.44 20.11 22.93
CA ARG A 604 30.29 19.78 23.79
C ARG A 604 29.82 18.33 23.62
N LEU A 605 29.92 17.79 22.41
CA LEU A 605 29.54 16.41 22.11
C LEU A 605 30.71 15.42 22.25
N GLU A 606 31.91 15.90 22.63
CA GLU A 606 33.15 15.13 22.80
C GLU A 606 33.61 14.36 21.54
N VAL A 607 33.25 14.86 20.35
CA VAL A 607 33.62 14.29 19.04
C VAL A 607 34.61 15.18 18.27
N ASN A 608 35.29 16.11 18.96
CA ASN A 608 36.30 16.96 18.33
C ASN A 608 37.46 16.09 17.79
N PRO A 609 37.84 16.20 16.50
CA PRO A 609 38.96 15.44 15.93
C PRO A 609 40.28 15.54 16.71
N ALA A 610 40.52 16.66 17.41
CA ALA A 610 41.73 16.89 18.21
C ALA A 610 41.73 16.10 19.53
N ALA A 611 40.55 15.89 20.12
CA ALA A 611 40.40 15.21 21.41
C ALA A 611 39.04 14.48 21.49
N PRO A 612 38.79 13.47 20.64
CA PRO A 612 37.57 12.69 20.74
C PRO A 612 37.68 11.76 21.94
N ARG A 613 36.54 11.35 22.51
CA ARG A 613 36.54 10.32 23.56
C ARG A 613 37.16 9.01 23.07
N MET A 614 36.91 8.64 21.81
CA MET A 614 37.61 7.56 21.13
C MET A 614 37.68 7.80 19.62
N LYS A 615 38.86 7.59 19.03
CA LYS A 615 39.07 7.60 17.59
C LYS A 615 39.28 6.17 17.11
N VAL A 616 38.50 5.74 16.13
CA VAL A 616 38.73 4.49 15.37
C VAL A 616 38.98 4.84 13.92
N THR A 617 40.02 4.30 13.33
CA THR A 617 40.39 4.49 11.92
C THR A 617 40.58 3.14 11.27
N VAL A 618 39.91 2.91 10.14
CA VAL A 618 40.13 1.72 9.30
C VAL A 618 40.64 2.14 7.94
N THR A 619 41.67 1.46 7.44
CA THR A 619 42.15 1.62 6.06
C THR A 619 41.57 0.48 5.23
N VAL A 620 40.69 0.82 4.29
CA VAL A 620 39.96 -0.14 3.47
C VAL A 620 40.60 -0.23 2.09
N LYS A 621 40.93 -1.44 1.65
CA LYS A 621 41.52 -1.74 0.33
C LYS A 621 40.71 -1.09 -0.78
N GLY A 622 41.36 -0.27 -1.60
CA GLY A 622 40.75 0.43 -2.74
C GLY A 622 39.75 1.54 -2.36
N GLN A 623 39.53 1.81 -1.07
CA GLN A 623 38.54 2.78 -0.59
C GLN A 623 39.11 3.86 0.34
N GLY A 624 40.37 3.73 0.77
CA GLY A 624 41.06 4.69 1.64
C GLY A 624 40.64 4.59 3.10
N GLU A 625 40.92 5.64 3.87
CA GLU A 625 40.62 5.69 5.31
C GLU A 625 39.15 5.98 5.61
N ARG A 626 38.65 5.40 6.70
CA ARG A 626 37.40 5.79 7.36
C ARG A 626 37.70 6.08 8.82
N VAL A 627 37.34 7.29 9.26
CA VAL A 627 37.57 7.74 10.63
C VAL A 627 36.22 7.84 11.34
N PHE A 628 36.14 7.28 12.54
CA PHE A 628 34.99 7.29 13.41
C PHE A 628 35.40 7.92 14.74
N LEU A 629 34.83 9.08 15.05
CA LEU A 629 35.09 9.83 16.28
C LEU A 629 33.90 9.62 17.20
N PHE A 630 34.05 8.76 18.19
CA PHE A 630 33.05 8.52 19.23
C PHE A 630 33.22 9.55 20.35
N GLY A 631 32.10 10.04 20.87
CA GLY A 631 32.06 11.07 21.91
C GLY A 631 31.24 10.68 23.12
N GLY A 632 30.56 11.67 23.69
CA GLY A 632 29.81 11.55 24.93
C GLY A 632 28.60 10.62 24.81
N ASP A 633 28.07 10.21 25.96
CA ASP A 633 26.82 9.45 26.04
C ASP A 633 25.65 10.31 25.54
N ALA A 634 24.78 9.72 24.71
CA ALA A 634 23.63 10.37 24.11
C ALA A 634 22.32 9.69 24.56
N GLY A 635 21.20 10.43 24.40
CA GLY A 635 19.88 9.99 24.83
C GLY A 635 19.68 10.00 26.35
N THR A 636 18.42 9.99 26.80
CA THR A 636 18.05 10.01 28.22
C THR A 636 18.47 8.74 28.97
N GLU A 637 18.47 7.60 28.28
CA GLU A 637 18.86 6.29 28.84
C GLU A 637 20.35 5.97 28.69
N LYS A 638 21.14 6.86 28.05
CA LYS A 638 22.58 6.67 27.79
C LYS A 638 22.95 5.36 27.05
N LYS A 639 22.01 4.84 26.25
CA LYS A 639 22.18 3.65 25.39
C LYS A 639 22.86 3.96 24.04
N THR A 640 22.97 5.24 23.69
CA THR A 640 23.65 5.69 22.48
C THR A 640 24.87 6.53 22.84
N VAL A 641 25.75 6.72 21.85
CA VAL A 641 26.90 7.64 21.91
C VAL A 641 26.90 8.53 20.68
N TYR A 642 27.48 9.72 20.82
CA TYR A 642 27.71 10.58 19.66
C TYR A 642 28.80 10.01 18.76
N LEU A 643 28.60 10.10 17.45
CA LEU A 643 29.55 9.69 16.42
C LEU A 643 29.71 10.79 15.37
N LYS A 644 30.94 11.22 15.11
CA LYS A 644 31.28 12.02 13.93
C LYS A 644 32.17 11.20 12.97
N PRO A 645 31.67 10.86 11.77
CA PRO A 645 32.53 10.36 10.71
C PRO A 645 33.47 11.45 10.20
N GLY A 646 34.72 11.08 9.90
CA GLY A 646 35.73 12.02 9.42
C GLY A 646 35.39 12.64 8.06
N ASP A 647 34.62 11.94 7.23
CA ASP A 647 34.26 12.36 5.87
C ASP A 647 32.87 13.01 5.77
N ARG A 648 32.24 13.32 6.91
CA ARG A 648 30.93 13.99 6.95
C ARG A 648 30.91 15.18 7.91
N ASP A 649 30.20 16.22 7.47
CA ASP A 649 29.84 17.39 8.27
C ASP A 649 28.54 17.15 9.04
N LEU A 650 28.46 16.04 9.77
CA LEU A 650 27.31 15.62 10.56
C LEU A 650 27.80 14.90 11.83
N VAL A 651 27.07 15.07 12.93
CA VAL A 651 27.21 14.27 14.15
C VAL A 651 25.93 13.44 14.30
N PHE A 652 26.11 12.15 14.56
CA PHE A 652 25.04 11.18 14.71
C PHE A 652 24.93 10.69 16.14
N GLU A 653 23.78 10.13 16.48
CA GLU A 653 23.65 9.18 17.59
C GLU A 653 23.72 7.75 17.04
N VAL A 654 24.50 6.89 17.66
CA VAL A 654 24.63 5.47 17.31
C VAL A 654 24.52 4.60 18.55
N ASP A 655 24.15 3.33 18.36
CA ASP A 655 24.16 2.34 19.43
C ASP A 655 25.56 2.22 20.06
N ARG A 656 25.59 2.14 21.40
CA ARG A 656 26.84 2.14 22.17
C ARG A 656 27.63 0.83 22.08
N THR A 657 27.04 -0.27 21.58
CA THR A 657 27.68 -1.60 21.52
C THR A 657 29.06 -1.56 20.88
N ALA A 658 29.21 -0.87 19.74
CA ALA A 658 30.51 -0.73 19.08
C ALA A 658 31.50 0.02 19.99
N PHE A 659 31.08 1.12 20.61
CA PHE A 659 31.94 1.88 21.51
C PHE A 659 32.43 1.03 22.69
N ASP A 660 31.52 0.32 23.37
CA ASP A 660 31.85 -0.51 24.53
C ASP A 660 32.75 -1.69 24.18
N LEU A 661 32.59 -2.27 22.98
CA LEU A 661 33.43 -3.36 22.49
C LEU A 661 34.88 -2.88 22.28
N PHE A 662 35.07 -1.71 21.65
CA PHE A 662 36.41 -1.13 21.47
C PHE A 662 37.06 -0.71 22.80
N GLN A 663 36.28 -0.22 23.77
CA GLN A 663 36.78 0.10 25.12
C GLN A 663 37.29 -1.14 25.87
N LYS A 664 36.72 -2.31 25.60
CA LYS A 664 37.12 -3.57 26.25
C LYS A 664 38.05 -4.43 25.40
N ALA A 665 38.50 -3.90 24.25
CA ALA A 665 39.24 -4.69 23.27
C ALA A 665 40.61 -5.11 23.81
N ASP A 666 40.80 -6.42 23.94
CA ASP A 666 42.11 -7.05 24.11
C ASP A 666 42.47 -7.81 22.84
N VAL A 667 43.18 -7.14 21.94
CA VAL A 667 43.46 -7.64 20.59
C VAL A 667 44.69 -8.55 20.52
N GLN A 668 45.41 -8.77 21.62
CA GLN A 668 46.60 -9.63 21.62
C GLN A 668 46.23 -11.10 21.39
N ASP A 669 46.97 -11.81 20.53
CA ASP A 669 46.89 -13.28 20.47
C ASP A 669 47.48 -13.87 21.75
N THR A 670 46.69 -14.68 22.46
CA THR A 670 47.09 -15.29 23.72
C THR A 670 47.93 -16.56 23.54
N VAL A 671 48.05 -17.08 22.31
CA VAL A 671 48.99 -18.18 22.02
C VAL A 671 50.41 -17.62 22.05
N VAL A 672 51.15 -18.02 23.07
CA VAL A 672 52.50 -17.52 23.41
C VAL A 672 53.51 -17.88 22.31
N HIS A 673 53.47 -19.12 21.83
CA HIS A 673 54.25 -19.60 20.69
C HIS A 673 53.56 -20.81 20.05
N ARG A 674 54.00 -21.22 18.85
CA ARG A 674 53.49 -22.41 18.14
C ARG A 674 54.68 -23.24 17.67
N ILE A 675 54.91 -24.38 18.30
CA ILE A 675 55.96 -25.34 17.98
C ILE A 675 55.31 -26.56 17.35
N ASP A 676 55.89 -27.07 16.26
CA ASP A 676 55.47 -28.35 15.70
C ASP A 676 55.93 -29.48 16.63
N LYS A 677 54.97 -30.10 17.34
CA LYS A 677 55.23 -31.18 18.29
C LYS A 677 56.02 -32.34 17.65
N ALA A 678 55.82 -32.62 16.36
CA ALA A 678 56.54 -33.69 15.68
C ALA A 678 58.05 -33.42 15.61
N LYS A 679 58.43 -32.14 15.67
CA LYS A 679 59.83 -31.69 15.60
C LYS A 679 60.54 -31.65 16.95
N VAL A 680 59.90 -32.02 18.05
CA VAL A 680 60.56 -32.10 19.35
C VAL A 680 61.28 -33.45 19.46
N LYS A 681 62.62 -33.42 19.56
CA LYS A 681 63.47 -34.62 19.68
C LYS A 681 63.78 -35.00 21.11
N ALA A 682 63.86 -34.02 22.01
CA ALA A 682 64.08 -34.28 23.42
C ALA A 682 63.38 -33.24 24.30
N VAL A 683 63.01 -33.66 25.50
CA VAL A 683 62.51 -32.77 26.55
C VAL A 683 63.37 -32.98 27.78
N LYS A 684 64.03 -31.92 28.23
CA LYS A 684 64.79 -31.89 29.48
C LYS A 684 64.00 -31.11 30.52
N ILE A 685 63.68 -31.75 31.63
CA ILE A 685 62.91 -31.15 32.72
C ILE A 685 63.80 -31.10 33.95
N THR A 686 63.99 -29.94 34.55
CA THR A 686 64.75 -29.75 35.79
C THR A 686 63.83 -29.15 36.84
N GLY A 687 63.75 -29.77 38.01
CA GLY A 687 62.83 -29.37 39.07
C GLY A 687 62.97 -30.18 40.34
N TRP A 688 61.87 -30.28 41.10
CA TRP A 688 61.71 -31.15 42.28
C TRP A 688 62.57 -30.81 43.50
N GLN A 689 63.03 -29.56 43.64
CA GLN A 689 63.83 -29.10 44.79
C GLN A 689 63.23 -29.53 46.13
N GLU A 690 61.92 -29.34 46.31
CA GLU A 690 61.23 -29.68 47.56
C GLU A 690 60.99 -31.19 47.74
N VAL A 691 61.03 -31.98 46.66
CA VAL A 691 60.73 -33.42 46.69
C VAL A 691 62.00 -34.26 46.89
N VAL A 692 63.10 -33.88 46.25
CA VAL A 692 64.36 -34.66 46.25
C VAL A 692 65.57 -33.88 46.80
N GLY A 693 65.37 -32.66 47.31
CA GLY A 693 66.38 -31.86 48.03
C GLY A 693 67.37 -31.08 47.16
N SER A 694 67.41 -31.32 45.85
CA SER A 694 68.20 -30.55 44.89
C SER A 694 67.55 -30.53 43.49
N PRO A 695 67.82 -29.53 42.63
CA PRO A 695 67.20 -29.46 41.31
C PRO A 695 67.70 -30.61 40.45
N THR A 696 66.82 -31.55 40.15
CA THR A 696 67.19 -32.80 39.47
C THR A 696 66.75 -32.76 38.00
N PRO A 697 67.64 -32.98 37.02
CA PRO A 697 67.26 -33.06 35.61
C PRO A 697 66.80 -34.47 35.25
N ILE A 698 65.73 -34.57 34.48
CA ILE A 698 65.39 -35.76 33.69
C ILE A 698 65.44 -35.40 32.19
N VAL A 699 65.84 -36.36 31.36
CA VAL A 699 65.91 -36.17 29.90
C VAL A 699 65.16 -37.30 29.22
N ILE A 700 64.18 -36.95 28.40
CA ILE A 700 63.38 -37.87 27.61
C ILE A 700 63.65 -37.58 26.13
N GLU A 701 64.22 -38.54 25.41
CA GLU A 701 64.59 -38.43 23.99
C GLU A 701 63.72 -39.34 23.11
N ARG A 702 63.44 -38.89 21.90
CA ARG A 702 62.77 -39.68 20.88
C ARG A 702 63.83 -40.47 20.09
N LYS A 703 63.88 -41.79 20.31
CA LYS A 703 64.77 -42.73 19.60
C LYS A 703 63.91 -43.71 18.81
N ASP A 704 64.18 -43.86 17.51
CA ASP A 704 63.43 -44.73 16.59
C ASP A 704 61.90 -44.55 16.66
N GLY A 705 61.47 -43.29 16.82
CA GLY A 705 60.05 -42.93 16.92
C GLY A 705 59.42 -43.13 18.31
N LYS A 706 60.13 -43.67 19.30
CA LYS A 706 59.64 -43.91 20.68
C LYS A 706 60.31 -43.00 21.71
N TRP A 707 59.54 -42.54 22.70
CA TRP A 707 60.05 -41.77 23.83
C TRP A 707 60.80 -42.66 24.81
N THR A 708 62.05 -42.31 25.14
CA THR A 708 62.94 -43.07 26.03
C THR A 708 63.58 -42.13 27.05
N LEU A 709 63.61 -42.53 28.32
CA LEU A 709 64.36 -41.82 29.36
C LEU A 709 65.86 -42.07 29.17
N THR A 710 66.64 -41.02 28.96
CA THR A 710 68.09 -41.11 28.76
C THR A 710 68.89 -40.59 29.95
N SER A 711 68.25 -39.86 30.86
CA SER A 711 68.88 -39.37 32.10
C SER A 711 67.84 -39.11 33.21
N GLY A 712 68.25 -39.24 34.47
CA GLY A 712 67.44 -38.85 35.65
C GLY A 712 66.57 -39.95 36.29
N GLY A 713 66.71 -41.22 35.89
CA GLY A 713 66.01 -42.36 36.50
C GLY A 713 66.16 -43.66 35.73
N THR A 714 65.55 -44.74 36.23
CA THR A 714 65.51 -46.08 35.60
C THR A 714 64.08 -46.61 35.53
N TYR A 715 63.32 -46.18 34.52
CA TYR A 715 61.95 -46.66 34.27
C TYR A 715 61.55 -46.53 32.79
N GLU A 716 60.57 -47.31 32.36
CA GLU A 716 59.95 -47.17 31.02
C GLU A 716 59.04 -45.95 30.99
N VAL A 717 59.22 -45.08 29.98
CA VAL A 717 58.42 -43.87 29.78
C VAL A 717 57.09 -44.23 29.14
N ASP A 718 56.00 -43.65 29.63
CA ASP A 718 54.69 -43.68 28.97
C ASP A 718 54.62 -42.60 27.88
N PRO A 719 54.54 -42.99 26.59
CA PRO A 719 54.44 -42.02 25.49
C PRO A 719 53.23 -41.10 25.60
N ALA A 720 52.09 -41.57 26.13
CA ALA A 720 50.87 -40.77 26.23
C ALA A 720 51.04 -39.63 27.25
N LYS A 721 51.75 -39.87 28.35
CA LYS A 721 52.04 -38.84 29.37
C LYS A 721 52.99 -37.76 28.81
N VAL A 722 53.98 -38.15 28.00
CA VAL A 722 54.89 -37.21 27.31
C VAL A 722 54.14 -36.39 26.27
N ASP A 723 53.29 -37.02 25.46
CA ASP A 723 52.51 -36.33 24.43
C ASP A 723 51.50 -35.35 25.03
N ALA A 724 50.85 -35.71 26.15
CA ALA A 724 49.96 -34.81 26.89
C ALA A 724 50.72 -33.58 27.40
N PHE A 725 51.90 -33.78 27.99
CA PHE A 725 52.75 -32.69 28.47
C PHE A 725 53.21 -31.77 27.33
N LEU A 726 53.59 -32.33 26.18
CA LEU A 726 53.97 -31.56 25.00
C LEU A 726 52.80 -30.78 24.39
N ASN A 727 51.56 -31.26 24.50
CA ASN A 727 50.39 -30.51 24.02
C ASN A 727 50.25 -29.17 24.76
N GLU A 728 50.53 -29.15 26.06
CA GLU A 728 50.48 -27.92 26.88
C GLU A 728 51.62 -26.94 26.58
N LEU A 729 52.78 -27.44 26.15
CA LEU A 729 54.00 -26.65 26.01
C LEU A 729 54.28 -26.17 24.59
N THR A 730 53.74 -26.84 23.58
CA THR A 730 54.01 -26.51 22.17
C THR A 730 53.13 -25.38 21.64
N ALA A 731 51.94 -25.17 22.23
CA ALA A 731 51.09 -24.02 21.93
C ALA A 731 50.42 -23.43 23.20
N PRO A 732 51.20 -22.98 24.20
CA PRO A 732 50.67 -22.53 25.46
C PRO A 732 49.81 -21.28 25.27
N ARG A 733 48.68 -21.23 25.97
CA ARG A 733 47.77 -20.08 25.97
C ARG A 733 47.89 -19.32 27.28
N ALA A 734 48.30 -18.06 27.18
CA ALA A 734 48.27 -17.14 28.31
C ALA A 734 46.83 -16.79 28.66
N GLU A 735 46.50 -16.84 29.95
CA GLU A 735 45.27 -16.21 30.45
C GLU A 735 45.48 -14.71 30.63
N GLN A 736 46.66 -14.30 31.08
CA GLN A 736 47.04 -12.90 31.21
C GLN A 736 48.55 -12.73 31.13
N PHE A 737 49.03 -11.72 30.40
CA PHE A 737 50.41 -11.27 30.49
C PHE A 737 50.53 -10.28 31.66
N VAL A 738 51.42 -10.59 32.61
CA VAL A 738 51.63 -9.78 33.83
C VAL A 738 52.92 -8.98 33.79
N VAL A 739 53.88 -9.38 32.93
CA VAL A 739 55.07 -8.60 32.59
C VAL A 739 55.32 -8.68 31.09
N TYR A 740 55.68 -7.54 30.51
CA TYR A 740 56.08 -7.42 29.11
C TYR A 740 57.54 -7.01 29.04
N LYS A 741 58.41 -7.86 28.49
CA LYS A 741 59.83 -7.57 28.18
C LYS A 741 60.76 -7.15 29.36
N ASP A 742 60.26 -7.02 30.59
CA ASP A 742 61.04 -6.56 31.75
C ASP A 742 61.62 -7.69 32.62
N GLY A 743 61.25 -8.94 32.34
CA GLY A 743 61.71 -10.13 33.06
C GLY A 743 60.86 -10.51 34.29
N PRO A 744 61.07 -11.72 34.82
CA PRO A 744 60.33 -12.18 35.98
C PRO A 744 60.73 -11.44 37.26
N LYS A 745 59.71 -11.07 38.05
CA LYS A 745 59.87 -10.51 39.40
C LYS A 745 59.92 -11.63 40.46
N PRO A 746 60.51 -11.39 41.64
CA PRO A 746 60.64 -12.41 42.69
C PRO A 746 59.32 -13.09 43.09
N GLU A 747 58.21 -12.34 43.10
CA GLU A 747 56.86 -12.83 43.43
C GLU A 747 56.30 -13.86 42.43
N HIS A 748 56.86 -13.98 41.22
CA HIS A 748 56.42 -14.98 40.24
C HIS A 748 56.99 -16.39 40.52
N ASN A 749 57.96 -16.52 41.42
CA ASN A 749 58.59 -17.79 41.79
C ASN A 749 59.08 -18.63 40.59
N LEU A 750 59.65 -17.97 39.58
CA LEU A 750 60.22 -18.60 38.37
C LEU A 750 61.70 -18.98 38.59
N ASP A 751 61.96 -19.75 39.65
CA ASP A 751 63.30 -20.23 40.05
C ASP A 751 63.22 -21.70 40.44
N VAL A 752 64.09 -22.54 39.86
CA VAL A 752 64.11 -23.99 40.14
C VAL A 752 64.46 -24.26 41.61
N ALA A 753 65.27 -23.40 42.23
CA ALA A 753 65.55 -23.46 43.68
C ALA A 753 64.32 -23.11 44.54
N LYS A 754 63.31 -22.48 43.95
CA LYS A 754 61.99 -22.20 44.55
C LYS A 754 60.89 -23.10 43.94
N ASN A 755 61.27 -24.31 43.56
CA ASN A 755 60.37 -25.35 43.08
C ASN A 755 59.67 -25.07 41.72
N ALA A 756 60.19 -24.14 40.91
CA ALA A 756 59.78 -24.02 39.51
C ALA A 756 60.25 -25.21 38.66
N LEU A 757 59.53 -25.52 37.60
CA LEU A 757 59.99 -26.42 36.54
C LEU A 757 60.71 -25.62 35.45
N ARG A 758 61.95 -26.00 35.15
CA ARG A 758 62.63 -25.60 33.92
C ARG A 758 62.44 -26.70 32.88
N VAL A 759 61.71 -26.40 31.81
CA VAL A 759 61.45 -27.33 30.70
C VAL A 759 62.16 -26.84 29.46
N GLU A 760 63.02 -27.66 28.88
CA GLU A 760 63.77 -27.37 27.67
C GLU A 760 63.37 -28.37 26.58
N MET A 761 62.71 -27.86 25.54
CA MET A 761 62.31 -28.61 24.35
C MET A 761 63.38 -28.48 23.28
N VAL A 762 64.10 -29.57 23.00
CA VAL A 762 65.12 -29.64 21.95
C VAL A 762 64.43 -29.99 20.63
N LEU A 763 64.58 -29.11 19.64
CA LEU A 763 63.95 -29.23 18.33
C LEU A 763 64.86 -29.94 17.32
N GLU A 764 64.30 -30.43 16.21
CA GLU A 764 65.11 -31.04 15.15
C GLU A 764 66.12 -30.10 14.51
N ALA A 765 65.77 -28.80 14.48
CA ALA A 765 66.55 -27.69 13.96
C ALA A 765 66.19 -26.41 14.71
N GLY A 766 67.17 -25.53 14.92
CA GLY A 766 67.02 -24.27 15.67
C GLY A 766 67.38 -24.39 17.15
N ASP A 767 67.25 -23.28 17.88
CA ASP A 767 67.56 -23.21 19.32
C ASP A 767 66.50 -23.94 20.15
N PRO A 768 66.87 -24.57 21.29
CA PRO A 768 65.90 -25.16 22.21
C PRO A 768 64.94 -24.10 22.77
N VAL A 769 63.68 -24.46 22.90
CA VAL A 769 62.69 -23.62 23.57
C VAL A 769 62.69 -23.93 25.06
N VAL A 770 63.03 -22.94 25.87
CA VAL A 770 63.09 -23.07 27.33
C VAL A 770 61.90 -22.38 27.94
N MET A 771 61.12 -23.10 28.74
CA MET A 771 60.05 -22.57 29.57
C MET A 771 60.40 -22.72 31.04
N MET A 772 60.14 -21.67 31.83
CA MET A 772 60.12 -21.74 33.29
C MET A 772 58.66 -21.67 33.74
N ILE A 773 58.25 -22.56 34.64
CA ILE A 773 56.86 -22.66 35.10
C ILE A 773 56.87 -22.72 36.63
N SER A 774 56.19 -21.78 37.28
CA SER A 774 56.15 -21.68 38.74
C SER A 774 55.30 -22.79 39.39
N PRO A 775 55.38 -22.95 40.72
CA PRO A 775 54.29 -23.55 41.50
C PRO A 775 52.98 -22.76 41.31
N PRO A 776 51.81 -23.38 41.52
CA PRO A 776 50.54 -22.67 41.42
C PRO A 776 50.45 -21.54 42.46
N ASN A 777 49.91 -20.41 42.05
CA ASN A 777 49.61 -19.27 42.90
C ASN A 777 48.33 -19.53 43.72
N LYS A 778 47.89 -18.53 44.50
CA LYS A 778 46.67 -18.64 45.35
C LYS A 778 45.38 -18.89 44.56
N GLU A 779 45.37 -18.60 43.26
CA GLU A 779 44.23 -18.83 42.36
C GLU A 779 44.30 -20.18 41.62
N GLY A 780 45.32 -21.00 41.91
CA GLY A 780 45.55 -22.27 41.22
C GLY A 780 46.15 -22.12 39.82
N LYS A 781 46.67 -20.94 39.45
CA LYS A 781 47.32 -20.67 38.16
C LYS A 781 48.83 -20.68 38.29
N VAL A 782 49.56 -20.98 37.22
CA VAL A 782 51.02 -20.87 37.20
C VAL A 782 51.45 -19.59 36.51
N PHE A 783 52.55 -19.00 36.97
CA PHE A 783 53.33 -18.06 36.17
C PHE A 783 54.26 -18.85 35.26
N ALA A 784 54.47 -18.35 34.04
CA ALA A 784 55.40 -18.92 33.09
C ALA A 784 56.16 -17.84 32.31
N THR A 785 57.36 -18.20 31.87
CA THR A 785 58.16 -17.44 30.88
C THR A 785 58.76 -18.40 29.87
N THR A 786 59.05 -17.92 28.65
CA THR A 786 59.58 -18.74 27.55
C THR A 786 60.70 -18.01 26.81
N SER A 787 61.69 -18.75 26.31
CA SER A 787 62.76 -18.20 25.48
C SER A 787 62.27 -17.64 24.14
N VAL A 788 61.07 -18.02 23.68
CA VAL A 788 60.45 -17.46 22.46
C VAL A 788 60.00 -16.01 22.66
N LEU A 789 59.68 -15.62 23.91
CA LEU A 789 59.27 -14.28 24.29
C LEU A 789 60.12 -13.80 25.48
N PRO A 790 61.42 -13.49 25.25
CA PRO A 790 62.34 -13.12 26.32
C PRO A 790 61.82 -11.94 27.14
N GLY A 791 61.86 -12.10 28.46
CA GLY A 791 61.45 -11.06 29.41
C GLY A 791 59.95 -11.00 29.71
N ASP A 792 59.11 -11.76 29.02
CA ASP A 792 57.69 -11.81 29.34
C ASP A 792 57.39 -12.77 30.50
N VAL A 793 56.37 -12.42 31.28
CA VAL A 793 55.73 -13.35 32.22
C VAL A 793 54.23 -13.34 32.00
N PHE A 794 53.65 -14.53 31.89
CA PHE A 794 52.22 -14.73 31.73
C PHE A 794 51.70 -15.76 32.72
N THR A 795 50.40 -15.70 32.99
CA THR A 795 49.69 -16.73 33.73
C THR A 795 49.06 -17.73 32.77
N MET A 796 48.96 -18.98 33.19
CA MET A 796 48.20 -20.02 32.48
C MET A 796 47.61 -21.01 33.49
N ALA A 797 46.63 -21.78 33.04
CA ALA A 797 46.06 -22.88 33.81
C ALA A 797 47.14 -23.90 34.20
N ASP A 798 47.00 -24.47 35.40
CA ASP A 798 47.97 -25.41 35.92
C ASP A 798 47.69 -26.85 35.47
N HIS A 799 48.34 -27.27 34.39
CA HIS A 799 48.28 -28.64 33.88
C HIS A 799 49.51 -29.49 34.27
N PHE A 800 50.36 -28.97 35.16
CA PHE A 800 51.68 -29.55 35.45
C PHE A 800 51.79 -30.17 36.84
N ALA A 801 50.69 -30.25 37.59
CA ALA A 801 50.67 -30.78 38.96
C ALA A 801 51.26 -32.20 39.07
N ALA A 802 50.86 -33.10 38.17
CA ALA A 802 51.39 -34.47 38.14
C ALA A 802 52.90 -34.52 37.87
N VAL A 803 53.38 -33.66 36.96
CA VAL A 803 54.82 -33.55 36.62
C VAL A 803 55.61 -32.95 37.78
N ARG A 804 55.08 -31.93 38.46
CA ARG A 804 55.72 -31.33 39.64
C ARG A 804 55.77 -32.25 40.85
N ALA A 805 54.84 -33.21 40.99
CA ALA A 805 54.76 -34.06 42.17
C ALA A 805 55.97 -34.99 42.36
N LYS A 806 56.58 -35.51 41.28
CA LYS A 806 57.74 -36.40 41.35
C LYS A 806 58.50 -36.50 40.01
N PRO A 807 59.83 -36.73 40.00
CA PRO A 807 60.60 -36.93 38.77
C PRO A 807 60.08 -38.09 37.90
N ALA A 808 59.57 -39.16 38.54
CA ALA A 808 59.03 -40.34 37.87
C ALA A 808 57.58 -40.16 37.35
N ALA A 809 57.11 -38.93 37.11
CA ALA A 809 55.74 -38.65 36.65
C ALA A 809 55.41 -39.28 35.28
N PHE A 810 56.42 -39.50 34.44
CA PHE A 810 56.28 -40.09 33.11
C PHE A 810 56.44 -41.61 33.10
N LYS A 811 56.52 -42.26 34.26
CA LYS A 811 56.64 -43.72 34.35
C LYS A 811 55.36 -44.38 33.84
N LYS A 812 55.54 -45.45 33.03
CA LYS A 812 54.49 -46.36 32.61
C LYS A 812 53.93 -47.10 33.83
N ASP A 813 52.60 -47.05 33.98
CA ASP A 813 51.89 -47.61 35.14
C ASP A 813 52.04 -49.13 35.25
#